data_AF-A0A644Y9A7-F1
#
_entry.id   AF-A0A644Y9A7-F1
#
_cell.length_a   1.000
_cell.length_b   1.000
_cell.length_c   1.000
_cell.angle_alpha   90.00
_cell.angle_beta   90.00
_cell.angle_gamma   90.00
#
_symmetry.space_group_name_H-M   'P 1'
#
loop_
_entity.id
_entity.type
_entity.pdbx_description
1 polymer ?
#
loop_
_entity_poly.entity_id
_entity_poly.type
_entity_poly.pdbx_seq_one_letter_code
_entity_poly.pdbx_strand_id
1 'polypeptide(L)'
;MSMDSAKSMANASEFQSAKAIVERYLSLHAEGSYTYRPFMKKGIYRGSDYRYHADMHQLLPSAKLGTFSYLWGTYEAADAMKLRFALIPYGPVQVYVNGFLEARSDIFSERYHSKQIFDLPMQKGTNDLVLVCENTSGGFGCEFGTWVGKLDYYFLMPSLYPAMEGVCYSEPQQTLLETVHPEALKNLTWLPGLPDFSSGHLDLTEVFPHAADDEWAVVVTSFSVAKDTWCNLSCNAELALDGQSMGGSVEVKSGTHTLTLFAKIGEGVDLHITDAKKDCSISLMHPVLGSESAYHYAIAGPFAVRPEGFPVEFTKPFSTSNGLDFWRLEGSDTFLRMYNDNTLFGHWNYPLGVTLYGLVETERMLRDLDPELSVQIHAYLKRHIQKSIDTYDYAIWDKDTLGGATAVHHLMTSLDSLDDCGSFGSTLLEIAKDHELSGYEKLVAVVGDYIGKTQPRLADGTFFRTGLMHEFHENTLWVDDLYMSVPFLCRYAHYCGSSEHLDDAARQFFGFAKYLYMQDENLMSHVYDFDRNIATGIPWGRGNGWALFSLSELLMVLPQSHPKRQALMDLFRNLSSGYLKLQDEMGMFHQVLNMKESYQESSCTAMFACAFSRGIRNGWYHDPSPYRQGCIRACEGLKKMAIDVDGHVWGVCRGSEFSCSKHYYAEQLLPRLDDTHGIGIILLALCERMKLD
;
A
#
# COMPACT_ATOMS: atom_id res chain seq x y z
N MET A 1 -13.80 1.95 22.47
CA MET A 1 -13.57 0.72 23.27
C MET A 1 -12.57 1.06 24.36
N SER A 2 -12.72 0.51 25.56
CA SER A 2 -11.77 0.67 26.66
C SER A 2 -11.12 -0.68 26.96
N MET A 3 -9.81 -0.68 27.20
CA MET A 3 -9.06 -1.88 27.58
C MET A 3 -9.53 -2.40 28.95
N ASP A 4 -9.61 -3.72 29.11
CA ASP A 4 -9.86 -4.33 30.42
C ASP A 4 -8.65 -4.09 31.33
N SER A 5 -8.91 -3.45 32.48
CA SER A 5 -7.88 -3.18 33.49
C SER A 5 -7.14 -4.44 33.97
N ALA A 6 -7.77 -5.62 33.93
CA ALA A 6 -7.14 -6.89 34.32
C ALA A 6 -6.10 -7.36 33.30
N LYS A 7 -6.19 -6.89 32.05
CA LYS A 7 -5.24 -7.20 30.98
C LYS A 7 -4.15 -6.14 30.83
N SER A 8 -4.15 -5.09 31.65
CA SER A 8 -3.21 -3.98 31.57
C SER A 8 -1.77 -4.39 31.89
N MET A 9 -0.81 -3.82 31.15
CA MET A 9 0.62 -3.98 31.40
C MET A 9 1.19 -3.00 32.45
N ALA A 10 0.35 -2.43 33.32
CA ALA A 10 0.75 -1.40 34.30
C ALA A 10 1.93 -1.77 35.21
N ASN A 11 2.12 -3.06 35.52
CA ASN A 11 3.21 -3.55 36.39
C ASN A 11 4.39 -4.14 35.59
N ALA A 12 4.34 -4.10 34.26
CA ALA A 12 5.38 -4.62 33.40
C ALA A 12 6.55 -3.62 33.27
N SER A 13 7.75 -4.13 33.02
CA SER A 13 8.86 -3.30 32.57
C SER A 13 8.65 -2.84 31.13
N GLU A 14 9.37 -1.79 30.71
CA GLU A 14 9.39 -1.31 29.32
C GLU A 14 9.76 -2.44 28.35
N PHE A 15 10.72 -3.28 28.74
CA PHE A 15 11.11 -4.47 28.00
C PHE A 15 9.94 -5.46 27.82
N GLN A 16 9.23 -5.81 28.90
CA GLN A 16 8.10 -6.75 28.83
C GLN A 16 6.97 -6.20 27.96
N SER A 17 6.68 -4.89 28.06
CA SER A 17 5.69 -4.22 27.22
C SER A 17 6.08 -4.19 25.75
N ALA A 18 7.34 -3.84 25.43
CA ALA A 18 7.83 -3.85 24.07
C ALA A 18 7.82 -5.26 23.47
N LYS A 19 8.26 -6.27 24.23
CA LYS A 19 8.24 -7.66 23.83
C LYS A 19 6.84 -8.14 23.42
N ALA A 20 5.83 -7.88 24.25
CA ALA A 20 4.45 -8.30 23.95
C ALA A 20 3.93 -7.69 22.63
N ILE A 21 4.19 -6.40 22.39
CA ILE A 21 3.80 -5.71 21.14
C ILE A 21 4.51 -6.34 19.94
N VAL A 22 5.82 -6.57 20.04
CA VAL A 22 6.61 -7.14 18.93
C VAL A 22 6.18 -8.57 18.61
N GLU A 23 6.05 -9.44 19.60
CA GLU A 23 5.65 -10.84 19.38
C GLU A 23 4.29 -10.91 18.70
N ARG A 24 3.33 -10.08 19.14
CA ARG A 24 2.04 -9.92 18.48
C ARG A 24 2.21 -9.47 17.04
N TYR A 25 2.92 -8.36 16.81
CA TYR A 25 3.10 -7.79 15.48
C TYR A 25 3.71 -8.81 14.50
N LEU A 26 4.79 -9.49 14.89
CA LEU A 26 5.45 -10.51 14.06
C LEU A 26 4.52 -11.71 13.79
N SER A 27 3.70 -12.11 14.76
CA SER A 27 2.76 -13.23 14.59
C SER A 27 1.64 -12.94 13.58
N LEU A 28 1.20 -11.68 13.48
CA LEU A 28 0.09 -11.27 12.61
C LEU A 28 0.54 -10.84 11.21
N HIS A 29 1.81 -10.45 11.08
CA HIS A 29 2.33 -9.81 9.89
C HIS A 29 3.56 -10.51 9.34
N ALA A 30 3.69 -11.83 9.56
CA ALA A 30 4.74 -12.65 8.99
C ALA A 30 4.85 -12.49 7.46
N GLU A 31 6.00 -12.88 6.92
CA GLU A 31 6.22 -12.86 5.47
C GLU A 31 5.21 -13.77 4.77
N GLY A 32 4.37 -13.16 3.94
CA GLY A 32 3.53 -13.87 2.98
C GLY A 32 3.96 -13.59 1.55
N SER A 33 3.67 -14.54 0.67
CA SER A 33 3.95 -14.43 -0.76
C SER A 33 3.05 -13.38 -1.42
N TYR A 34 3.56 -12.75 -2.47
CA TYR A 34 2.70 -11.98 -3.37
C TYR A 34 1.80 -12.93 -4.15
N THR A 35 0.59 -12.47 -4.45
CA THR A 35 -0.37 -13.20 -5.27
C THR A 35 -0.26 -12.72 -6.71
N TYR A 36 -0.68 -13.57 -7.64
CA TYR A 36 -0.64 -13.28 -9.06
C TYR A 36 -2.00 -13.57 -9.66
N ARG A 37 -2.43 -12.72 -10.59
CA ARG A 37 -3.73 -12.85 -11.26
C ARG A 37 -3.58 -12.55 -12.74
N PRO A 38 -4.37 -13.20 -13.62
CA PRO A 38 -4.49 -12.74 -14.99
C PRO A 38 -5.07 -11.32 -15.02
N PHE A 39 -4.61 -10.53 -15.99
CA PHE A 39 -5.02 -9.15 -16.20
C PHE A 39 -5.21 -8.90 -17.71
N MET A 40 -6.41 -8.48 -18.11
CA MET A 40 -6.75 -8.25 -19.52
C MET A 40 -6.88 -6.76 -19.83
N LYS A 41 -6.02 -6.25 -20.71
CA LYS A 41 -6.06 -4.83 -21.14
C LYS A 41 -7.26 -4.48 -22.03
N LYS A 42 -7.98 -5.47 -22.55
CA LYS A 42 -9.22 -5.26 -23.33
C LYS A 42 -10.47 -5.12 -22.43
N GLY A 43 -10.34 -5.41 -21.13
CA GLY A 43 -11.43 -5.32 -20.17
C GLY A 43 -11.59 -3.92 -19.55
N ILE A 44 -12.43 -3.83 -18.52
CA ILE A 44 -12.57 -2.63 -17.68
C ILE A 44 -11.68 -2.80 -16.45
N TYR A 45 -10.67 -1.95 -16.32
CA TYR A 45 -9.69 -1.94 -15.24
C TYR A 45 -9.44 -0.53 -14.73
N ARG A 46 -8.64 -0.41 -13.67
CA ARG A 46 -8.31 0.88 -13.04
C ARG A 46 -7.37 1.70 -13.92
N GLY A 47 -7.74 2.96 -14.16
CA GLY A 47 -6.89 3.96 -14.80
C GLY A 47 -5.86 4.56 -13.83
N SER A 48 -5.11 5.55 -14.29
CA SER A 48 -4.09 6.27 -13.51
C SER A 48 -4.63 7.02 -12.30
N ASP A 49 -5.94 7.24 -12.23
CA ASP A 49 -6.67 7.84 -11.12
C ASP A 49 -7.24 6.80 -10.14
N TYR A 50 -6.87 5.52 -10.31
CA TYR A 50 -7.30 4.36 -9.50
C TYR A 50 -8.81 4.09 -9.55
N ARG A 51 -9.53 4.66 -10.52
CA ARG A 51 -10.94 4.36 -10.79
C ARG A 51 -11.06 3.51 -12.04
N TYR A 52 -12.14 2.76 -12.13
CA TYR A 52 -12.53 1.99 -13.31
C TYR A 52 -13.22 2.92 -14.30
N HIS A 53 -12.79 2.90 -15.56
CA HIS A 53 -13.36 3.73 -16.62
C HIS A 53 -14.13 2.83 -17.57
N ALA A 54 -15.46 2.85 -17.48
CA ALA A 54 -16.35 2.04 -18.30
C ALA A 54 -17.08 2.93 -19.32
N ASP A 55 -16.37 3.36 -20.37
CA ASP A 55 -16.99 4.00 -21.52
C ASP A 55 -17.65 2.94 -22.41
N MET A 56 -18.96 2.76 -22.22
CA MET A 56 -19.70 1.71 -22.91
C MET A 56 -20.00 2.07 -24.36
N HIS A 57 -19.88 3.33 -24.78
CA HIS A 57 -19.95 3.69 -26.20
C HIS A 57 -18.72 3.20 -26.94
N GLN A 58 -17.54 3.28 -26.33
CA GLN A 58 -16.31 2.72 -26.90
C GLN A 58 -16.31 1.20 -26.90
N LEU A 59 -16.75 0.58 -25.80
CA LEU A 59 -16.75 -0.88 -25.65
C LEU A 59 -17.85 -1.56 -26.45
N LEU A 60 -19.01 -0.92 -26.62
CA LEU A 60 -20.18 -1.46 -27.33
C LEU A 60 -20.71 -0.46 -28.39
N PRO A 61 -19.94 -0.14 -29.43
CA PRO A 61 -20.31 0.90 -30.42
C PRO A 61 -21.57 0.56 -31.22
N SER A 62 -21.96 -0.71 -31.26
CA SER A 62 -23.16 -1.21 -31.94
C SER A 62 -24.42 -1.21 -31.04
N ALA A 63 -24.31 -0.79 -29.78
CA ALA A 63 -25.44 -0.73 -28.85
C ALA A 63 -26.49 0.28 -29.30
N LYS A 64 -27.78 -0.09 -29.22
CA LYS A 64 -28.89 0.79 -29.60
C LYS A 64 -29.33 1.64 -28.42
N LEU A 65 -29.90 2.82 -28.68
CA LEU A 65 -30.51 3.62 -27.62
C LEU A 65 -31.62 2.82 -26.91
N GLY A 66 -31.68 2.94 -25.58
CA GLY A 66 -32.60 2.22 -24.71
C GLY A 66 -32.17 0.80 -24.34
N THR A 67 -30.99 0.34 -24.78
CA THR A 67 -30.42 -0.94 -24.30
C THR A 67 -29.65 -0.77 -23.01
N PHE A 68 -29.45 -1.88 -22.30
CA PHE A 68 -28.74 -1.93 -21.03
C PHE A 68 -27.47 -2.78 -21.15
N SER A 69 -26.42 -2.46 -20.41
CA SER A 69 -25.29 -3.36 -20.17
C SER A 69 -25.05 -3.47 -18.68
N TYR A 70 -24.66 -4.66 -18.25
CA TYR A 70 -24.39 -5.01 -16.86
C TYR A 70 -22.87 -5.09 -16.70
N LEU A 71 -22.32 -4.37 -15.74
CA LEU A 71 -20.93 -4.48 -15.32
C LEU A 71 -20.91 -5.31 -14.04
N TRP A 72 -20.15 -6.39 -13.97
CA TRP A 72 -20.13 -7.29 -12.82
C TRP A 72 -18.70 -7.54 -12.31
N GLY A 73 -18.48 -7.20 -11.05
CA GLY A 73 -17.27 -7.51 -10.31
C GLY A 73 -17.61 -7.97 -8.89
N THR A 74 -16.58 -8.34 -8.15
CA THR A 74 -16.66 -8.84 -6.78
C THR A 74 -15.66 -8.13 -5.90
N TYR A 75 -16.02 -7.95 -4.62
CA TYR A 75 -15.20 -7.31 -3.61
C TYR A 75 -15.10 -8.19 -2.37
N GLU A 76 -13.88 -8.44 -1.91
CA GLU A 76 -13.63 -9.24 -0.70
C GLU A 76 -13.54 -8.32 0.53
N ALA A 77 -14.52 -8.40 1.42
CA ALA A 77 -14.54 -7.62 2.65
C ALA A 77 -14.09 -8.47 3.84
N ALA A 78 -13.04 -8.03 4.54
CA ALA A 78 -12.50 -8.74 5.71
C ALA A 78 -13.52 -8.86 6.87
N ASP A 79 -14.43 -7.89 6.99
CA ASP A 79 -15.55 -7.88 7.91
C ASP A 79 -16.73 -7.09 7.31
N ALA A 80 -17.89 -7.13 7.97
CA ALA A 80 -19.03 -6.30 7.59
C ALA A 80 -18.65 -4.82 7.66
N MET A 81 -18.84 -4.09 6.57
CA MET A 81 -18.38 -2.71 6.44
C MET A 81 -19.27 -1.89 5.51
N LYS A 82 -18.99 -0.59 5.43
CA LYS A 82 -19.52 0.29 4.39
C LYS A 82 -18.38 0.64 3.44
N LEU A 83 -18.45 0.19 2.19
CA LEU A 83 -17.52 0.59 1.15
C LEU A 83 -17.94 1.96 0.64
N ARG A 84 -17.12 2.97 0.90
CA ARG A 84 -17.36 4.30 0.34
C ARG A 84 -16.95 4.29 -1.14
N PHE A 85 -17.92 4.50 -2.03
CA PHE A 85 -17.84 4.22 -3.45
C PHE A 85 -18.13 5.49 -4.25
N ALA A 86 -17.22 5.88 -5.14
CA ALA A 86 -17.47 6.96 -6.09
C ALA A 86 -18.11 6.45 -7.38
N LEU A 87 -19.04 7.24 -7.90
CA LEU A 87 -19.65 7.06 -9.21
C LEU A 87 -19.64 8.40 -9.96
N ILE A 88 -19.13 8.39 -11.18
CA ILE A 88 -19.24 9.49 -12.15
C ILE A 88 -19.99 8.93 -13.36
N PRO A 89 -21.31 9.13 -13.45
CA PRO A 89 -22.10 8.54 -14.52
C PRO A 89 -21.94 9.30 -15.85
N TYR A 90 -21.89 8.56 -16.95
CA TYR A 90 -22.03 9.13 -18.30
C TYR A 90 -23.51 9.17 -18.75
N GLY A 91 -24.34 8.31 -18.16
CA GLY A 91 -25.79 8.26 -18.31
C GLY A 91 -26.42 7.57 -17.09
N PRO A 92 -27.69 7.15 -17.13
CA PRO A 92 -28.33 6.49 -15.99
C PRO A 92 -27.60 5.21 -15.58
N VAL A 93 -27.26 5.13 -14.28
CA VAL A 93 -26.58 3.97 -13.66
C VAL A 93 -27.28 3.56 -12.38
N GLN A 94 -27.50 2.26 -12.21
CA GLN A 94 -27.99 1.65 -10.97
C GLN A 94 -26.90 0.75 -10.39
N VAL A 95 -26.66 0.85 -9.08
CA VAL A 95 -25.63 0.07 -8.38
C VAL A 95 -26.30 -0.94 -7.46
N TYR A 96 -25.98 -2.21 -7.67
CA TYR A 96 -26.46 -3.33 -6.88
C TYR A 96 -25.33 -3.96 -6.08
N VAL A 97 -25.61 -4.30 -4.82
CA VAL A 97 -24.71 -5.10 -3.97
C VAL A 97 -25.44 -6.36 -3.55
N ASN A 98 -24.88 -7.54 -3.84
CA ASN A 98 -25.48 -8.84 -3.53
C ASN A 98 -26.94 -8.95 -4.02
N GLY A 99 -27.22 -8.33 -5.17
CA GLY A 99 -28.54 -8.28 -5.81
C GLY A 99 -29.56 -7.29 -5.23
N PHE A 100 -29.18 -6.52 -4.21
CA PHE A 100 -29.98 -5.41 -3.68
C PHE A 100 -29.57 -4.10 -4.33
N LEU A 101 -30.55 -3.28 -4.72
CA LEU A 101 -30.30 -1.96 -5.27
C LEU A 101 -29.94 -0.98 -4.14
N GLU A 102 -28.69 -0.52 -4.12
CA GLU A 102 -28.14 0.32 -3.05
C GLU A 102 -27.92 1.78 -3.46
N ALA A 103 -27.70 2.04 -4.75
CA ALA A 103 -27.51 3.41 -5.25
C ALA A 103 -28.01 3.59 -6.68
N ARG A 104 -28.28 4.85 -7.03
CA ARG A 104 -28.65 5.30 -8.38
C ARG A 104 -27.98 6.65 -8.67
N SER A 105 -27.56 6.84 -9.92
CA SER A 105 -27.22 8.17 -10.40
C SER A 105 -28.42 9.11 -10.29
N ASP A 106 -28.15 10.41 -10.16
CA ASP A 106 -29.17 11.45 -10.27
C ASP A 106 -29.00 12.25 -11.57
N ILE A 107 -30.06 12.96 -11.96
CA ILE A 107 -30.10 13.74 -13.20
C ILE A 107 -29.01 14.83 -13.28
N PHE A 108 -28.48 15.31 -12.16
CA PHE A 108 -27.43 16.32 -12.15
C PHE A 108 -26.08 15.66 -12.43
N SER A 109 -25.80 14.55 -11.75
CA SER A 109 -24.60 13.75 -11.97
C SER A 109 -24.49 13.23 -13.39
N GLU A 110 -25.59 12.76 -13.98
CA GLU A 110 -25.66 12.27 -15.36
C GLU A 110 -25.38 13.38 -16.37
N ARG A 111 -25.91 14.59 -16.12
CA ARG A 111 -25.78 15.73 -17.02
C ARG A 111 -24.42 16.42 -16.95
N TYR A 112 -23.84 16.49 -15.76
CA TYR A 112 -22.60 17.23 -15.51
C TYR A 112 -21.39 16.34 -15.30
N HIS A 113 -21.56 15.01 -15.39
CA HIS A 113 -20.54 14.02 -15.08
C HIS A 113 -19.90 14.30 -13.72
N SER A 114 -20.73 14.60 -12.72
CA SER A 114 -20.24 14.97 -11.39
C SER A 114 -20.17 13.76 -10.47
N LYS A 115 -19.06 13.65 -9.74
CA LYS A 115 -18.79 12.61 -8.74
C LYS A 115 -19.84 12.59 -7.64
N GLN A 116 -20.50 11.45 -7.48
CA GLN A 116 -21.33 11.10 -6.33
C GLN A 116 -20.60 10.08 -5.46
N ILE A 117 -20.82 10.14 -4.14
CA ILE A 117 -20.22 9.21 -3.17
C ILE A 117 -21.35 8.49 -2.43
N PHE A 118 -21.29 7.17 -2.42
CA PHE A 118 -22.25 6.30 -1.73
C PHE A 118 -21.53 5.47 -0.67
N ASP A 119 -22.23 5.10 0.40
CA ASP A 119 -21.75 4.14 1.39
C ASP A 119 -22.45 2.80 1.15
N LEU A 120 -21.81 1.92 0.40
CA LEU A 120 -22.38 0.63 0.00
C LEU A 120 -22.21 -0.42 1.12
N PRO A 121 -23.29 -1.10 1.56
CA PRO A 121 -23.18 -2.12 2.60
C PRO A 121 -22.48 -3.37 2.05
N MET A 122 -21.42 -3.81 2.74
CA MET A 122 -20.68 -5.03 2.43
C MET A 122 -20.81 -6.02 3.58
N GLN A 123 -21.09 -7.28 3.26
CA GLN A 123 -21.01 -8.39 4.22
C GLN A 123 -19.58 -8.92 4.28
N LYS A 124 -19.21 -9.57 5.38
CA LYS A 124 -17.93 -10.28 5.46
C LYS A 124 -17.84 -11.36 4.35
N GLY A 125 -16.70 -11.42 3.68
CA GLY A 125 -16.44 -12.31 2.56
C GLY A 125 -16.66 -11.64 1.21
N THR A 126 -16.93 -12.43 0.19
CA THR A 126 -17.15 -11.97 -1.18
C THR A 126 -18.51 -11.29 -1.32
N ASN A 127 -18.52 -10.12 -1.97
CA ASN A 127 -19.71 -9.35 -2.31
C ASN A 127 -19.78 -9.15 -3.81
N ASP A 128 -20.94 -9.41 -4.43
CA ASP A 128 -21.20 -9.07 -5.82
C ASP A 128 -21.52 -7.57 -5.95
N LEU A 129 -20.82 -6.87 -6.84
CA LEU A 129 -21.10 -5.49 -7.21
C LEU A 129 -21.49 -5.46 -8.68
N VAL A 130 -22.71 -4.98 -8.97
CA VAL A 130 -23.24 -4.92 -10.33
C VAL A 130 -23.72 -3.52 -10.65
N LEU A 131 -23.18 -2.94 -11.73
CA LEU A 131 -23.64 -1.65 -12.26
C LEU A 131 -24.48 -1.91 -13.50
N VAL A 132 -25.71 -1.40 -13.52
CA VAL A 132 -26.60 -1.47 -14.68
C VAL A 132 -26.58 -0.12 -15.37
N CYS A 133 -26.00 -0.07 -16.57
CA CYS A 133 -25.86 1.15 -17.37
C CYS A 133 -26.91 1.17 -18.49
N GLU A 134 -27.62 2.27 -18.65
CA GLU A 134 -28.55 2.48 -19.77
C GLU A 134 -27.89 3.30 -20.89
N ASN A 135 -28.02 2.84 -22.13
CA ASN A 135 -27.55 3.59 -23.29
C ASN A 135 -28.57 4.67 -23.69
N THR A 136 -28.27 5.91 -23.40
CA THR A 136 -29.12 7.06 -23.72
C THR A 136 -28.43 8.00 -24.70
N SER A 137 -29.17 8.96 -25.24
CA SER A 137 -28.56 10.03 -26.04
C SER A 137 -27.67 10.96 -25.23
N GLY A 138 -27.70 10.89 -23.89
CA GLY A 138 -26.83 11.65 -22.99
C GLY A 138 -25.49 10.98 -22.71
N GLY A 139 -25.43 9.64 -22.82
CA GLY A 139 -24.21 8.86 -22.59
C GLY A 139 -24.52 7.42 -22.19
N PHE A 140 -23.48 6.60 -22.06
CA PHE A 140 -23.56 5.18 -21.72
C PHE A 140 -22.31 4.74 -20.94
N GLY A 141 -22.49 4.31 -19.69
CA GLY A 141 -21.40 3.89 -18.82
C GLY A 141 -21.09 4.86 -17.68
N CYS A 142 -19.90 4.73 -17.09
CA CYS A 142 -19.47 5.52 -15.94
C CYS A 142 -17.97 5.38 -15.61
N GLU A 143 -17.46 6.26 -14.75
CA GLU A 143 -16.28 5.99 -13.92
C GLU A 143 -16.72 5.57 -12.51
N PHE A 144 -16.02 4.63 -11.88
CA PHE A 144 -16.37 4.20 -10.53
C PHE A 144 -15.19 3.63 -9.74
N GLY A 145 -15.34 3.52 -8.41
CA GLY A 145 -14.33 2.88 -7.54
C GLY A 145 -13.98 3.74 -6.32
N THR A 146 -12.68 4.00 -6.12
CA THR A 146 -12.21 4.80 -4.99
C THR A 146 -12.81 6.20 -4.98
N TRP A 147 -13.21 6.64 -3.78
CA TRP A 147 -13.73 7.97 -3.53
C TRP A 147 -12.64 9.00 -3.24
N VAL A 148 -11.42 8.54 -2.92
CA VAL A 148 -10.30 9.40 -2.52
C VAL A 148 -8.98 8.83 -3.01
N GLY A 149 -8.25 9.63 -3.78
CA GLY A 149 -6.87 9.38 -4.16
C GLY A 149 -6.62 7.97 -4.71
N LYS A 150 -5.50 7.39 -4.28
CA LYS A 150 -4.95 6.12 -4.76
C LYS A 150 -5.20 4.94 -3.81
N LEU A 151 -6.36 4.90 -3.16
CA LEU A 151 -6.72 3.72 -2.36
C LEU A 151 -6.71 2.47 -3.23
N ASP A 152 -6.17 1.39 -2.69
CA ASP A 152 -6.07 0.11 -3.39
C ASP A 152 -7.42 -0.64 -3.41
N TYR A 153 -8.41 -0.02 -4.04
CA TYR A 153 -9.75 -0.57 -4.24
C TYR A 153 -9.76 -1.29 -5.58
N TYR A 154 -9.53 -2.60 -5.56
CA TYR A 154 -9.67 -3.42 -6.76
C TYR A 154 -10.83 -4.39 -6.63
N PHE A 155 -11.52 -4.61 -7.75
CA PHE A 155 -12.54 -5.62 -7.92
C PHE A 155 -11.97 -6.80 -8.69
N LEU A 156 -12.45 -7.99 -8.36
CA LEU A 156 -12.20 -9.19 -9.14
C LEU A 156 -13.41 -9.51 -10.01
N MET A 157 -13.18 -9.95 -11.24
CA MET A 157 -14.23 -10.50 -12.08
C MET A 157 -14.88 -11.71 -11.38
N PRO A 158 -16.19 -11.96 -11.60
CA PRO A 158 -16.92 -13.06 -10.97
C PRO A 158 -16.33 -14.42 -11.36
N SER A 159 -16.73 -15.48 -10.66
CA SER A 159 -16.19 -16.85 -10.83
C SER A 159 -16.33 -17.48 -12.22
N LEU A 160 -17.01 -16.80 -13.17
CA LEU A 160 -16.94 -17.11 -14.60
C LEU A 160 -15.54 -16.86 -15.19
N TYR A 161 -14.72 -16.09 -14.49
CA TYR A 161 -13.35 -15.72 -14.84
C TYR A 161 -12.38 -16.25 -13.78
N PRO A 162 -11.13 -16.58 -14.16
CA PRO A 162 -10.09 -17.08 -13.25
C PRO A 162 -9.51 -15.97 -12.37
N ALA A 163 -10.27 -15.52 -11.37
CA ALA A 163 -9.88 -14.56 -10.33
C ALA A 163 -9.10 -13.33 -10.84
N MET A 164 -9.50 -12.81 -12.00
CA MET A 164 -8.87 -11.69 -12.68
C MET A 164 -9.25 -10.36 -12.02
N GLU A 165 -8.32 -9.40 -11.95
CA GLU A 165 -8.70 -8.02 -11.62
C GLU A 165 -9.49 -7.42 -12.79
N GLY A 166 -10.57 -6.72 -12.45
CA GLY A 166 -11.40 -6.03 -13.41
C GLY A 166 -12.87 -6.20 -13.12
N VAL A 167 -13.67 -5.68 -14.06
CA VAL A 167 -15.11 -5.86 -14.10
C VAL A 167 -15.46 -6.35 -15.51
N CYS A 168 -16.21 -7.44 -15.61
CA CYS A 168 -16.70 -7.91 -16.90
C CYS A 168 -17.99 -7.17 -17.26
N TYR A 169 -18.31 -7.08 -18.55
CA TYR A 169 -19.50 -6.39 -19.03
C TYR A 169 -20.31 -7.25 -19.99
N SER A 170 -21.63 -7.12 -19.96
CA SER A 170 -22.48 -7.89 -20.85
C SER A 170 -22.69 -7.22 -22.21
N GLU A 171 -22.98 -8.02 -23.23
CA GLU A 171 -23.55 -7.51 -24.49
C GLU A 171 -24.84 -6.71 -24.24
N PRO A 172 -25.24 -5.78 -25.16
CA PRO A 172 -26.43 -4.96 -24.97
C PRO A 172 -27.73 -5.78 -24.84
N GLN A 173 -28.45 -5.57 -23.74
CA GLN A 173 -29.74 -6.17 -23.43
C GLN A 173 -30.89 -5.23 -23.81
N GLN A 174 -31.93 -5.75 -24.46
CA GLN A 174 -33.10 -4.95 -24.85
C GLN A 174 -34.04 -4.63 -23.68
N THR A 175 -34.04 -5.47 -22.66
CA THR A 175 -34.88 -5.34 -21.46
C THR A 175 -34.02 -5.55 -20.23
N LEU A 176 -34.37 -4.87 -19.14
CA LEU A 176 -33.79 -5.15 -17.83
C LEU A 176 -34.11 -6.58 -17.40
N LEU A 177 -33.15 -7.22 -16.73
CA LEU A 177 -33.38 -8.43 -15.96
C LEU A 177 -34.42 -8.18 -14.87
N GLU A 178 -35.29 -9.15 -14.61
CA GLU A 178 -36.26 -9.10 -13.51
C GLU A 178 -35.55 -9.04 -12.14
N THR A 179 -34.42 -9.74 -12.01
CA THR A 179 -33.56 -9.75 -10.82
C THR A 179 -32.09 -9.64 -11.22
N VAL A 180 -31.31 -8.89 -10.44
CA VAL A 180 -29.87 -8.72 -10.64
C VAL A 180 -29.12 -9.63 -9.67
N HIS A 181 -29.31 -10.94 -9.81
CA HIS A 181 -28.70 -11.96 -8.94
C HIS A 181 -27.75 -12.85 -9.75
N PRO A 182 -26.67 -13.42 -9.15
CA PRO A 182 -25.69 -14.23 -9.86
C PRO A 182 -26.23 -15.28 -10.85
N GLU A 183 -27.29 -16.02 -10.54
CA GLU A 183 -27.85 -17.02 -11.47
C GLU A 183 -28.48 -16.38 -12.73
N ALA A 184 -29.10 -15.22 -12.61
CA ALA A 184 -29.65 -14.50 -13.75
C ALA A 184 -28.51 -13.91 -14.60
N LEU A 185 -27.49 -13.35 -13.94
CA LEU A 185 -26.31 -12.76 -14.58
C LEU A 185 -25.50 -13.79 -15.38
N LYS A 186 -25.38 -15.03 -14.88
CA LYS A 186 -24.68 -16.13 -15.56
C LYS A 186 -25.28 -16.49 -16.93
N ASN A 187 -26.53 -16.12 -17.21
CA ASN A 187 -27.18 -16.38 -18.51
C ASN A 187 -26.87 -15.31 -19.57
N LEU A 188 -26.20 -14.22 -19.20
CA LEU A 188 -25.77 -13.20 -20.15
C LEU A 188 -24.49 -13.63 -20.87
N THR A 189 -24.24 -13.02 -22.03
CA THR A 189 -22.95 -13.12 -22.73
C THR A 189 -22.03 -12.03 -22.21
N TRP A 190 -20.87 -12.42 -21.69
CA TRP A 190 -19.91 -11.55 -21.01
C TRP A 190 -18.66 -11.29 -21.84
N LEU A 191 -18.12 -10.09 -21.69
CA LEU A 191 -16.89 -9.60 -22.30
C LEU A 191 -15.95 -9.03 -21.22
N PRO A 192 -14.63 -9.03 -21.44
CA PRO A 192 -13.93 -9.61 -22.60
C PRO A 192 -14.05 -11.14 -22.65
N GLY A 193 -14.06 -11.72 -23.85
CA GLY A 193 -14.07 -13.17 -24.00
C GLY A 193 -12.76 -13.80 -23.52
N LEU A 194 -12.82 -15.03 -23.02
CA LEU A 194 -11.65 -15.81 -22.63
C LEU A 194 -11.05 -16.57 -23.84
N PRO A 195 -9.74 -16.88 -23.81
CA PRO A 195 -9.11 -17.77 -24.80
C PRO A 195 -9.73 -19.18 -24.79
N ASP A 196 -9.60 -19.89 -25.90
CA ASP A 196 -9.96 -21.31 -25.96
C ASP A 196 -8.86 -22.18 -25.33
N PHE A 197 -9.00 -22.45 -24.03
CA PHE A 197 -8.08 -23.29 -23.27
C PHE A 197 -8.12 -24.78 -23.64
N SER A 198 -9.04 -25.20 -24.53
CA SER A 198 -9.14 -26.60 -24.97
C SER A 198 -8.20 -26.93 -26.15
N SER A 199 -7.62 -25.91 -26.79
CA SER A 199 -6.64 -26.08 -27.85
C SER A 199 -5.38 -26.80 -27.32
N GLY A 200 -4.94 -27.84 -28.04
CA GLY A 200 -3.64 -28.47 -27.77
C GLY A 200 -2.44 -27.65 -28.26
N HIS A 201 -2.71 -26.59 -29.02
CA HIS A 201 -1.74 -25.68 -29.62
C HIS A 201 -1.81 -24.29 -28.98
N LEU A 202 -0.67 -23.78 -28.54
CA LEU A 202 -0.51 -22.39 -28.09
C LEU A 202 -0.08 -21.50 -29.26
N ASP A 203 -0.98 -20.62 -29.69
CA ASP A 203 -0.71 -19.64 -30.74
C ASP A 203 0.03 -18.41 -30.18
N LEU A 204 1.34 -18.34 -30.41
CA LEU A 204 2.16 -17.22 -29.97
C LEU A 204 1.94 -15.94 -30.80
N THR A 205 1.38 -16.05 -32.00
CA THR A 205 1.02 -14.87 -32.82
C THR A 205 -0.18 -14.14 -32.23
N GLU A 206 -1.05 -14.84 -31.49
CA GLU A 206 -2.13 -14.19 -30.73
C GLU A 206 -1.59 -13.40 -29.52
N VAL A 207 -0.57 -13.94 -28.84
CA VAL A 207 0.07 -13.32 -27.67
C VAL A 207 0.92 -12.11 -28.09
N PHE A 208 1.59 -12.21 -29.23
CA PHE A 208 2.48 -11.19 -29.80
C PHE A 208 2.08 -10.81 -31.25
N PRO A 209 0.94 -10.14 -31.46
CA PRO A 209 0.39 -9.88 -32.81
C PRO A 209 1.22 -8.93 -33.68
N HIS A 210 2.27 -8.33 -33.12
CA HIS A 210 3.16 -7.39 -33.80
C HIS A 210 4.60 -7.89 -33.91
N ALA A 211 4.90 -9.09 -33.40
CA ALA A 211 6.22 -9.69 -33.52
C ALA A 211 6.39 -10.36 -34.89
N ALA A 212 7.64 -10.49 -35.34
CA ALA A 212 7.94 -11.25 -36.54
C ALA A 212 7.92 -12.76 -36.25
N ASP A 213 7.54 -13.56 -37.26
CA ASP A 213 7.43 -15.03 -37.14
C ASP A 213 8.73 -15.70 -36.66
N ASP A 214 9.88 -15.11 -37.01
CA ASP A 214 11.21 -15.61 -36.66
C ASP A 214 11.75 -15.05 -35.32
N GLU A 215 11.02 -14.20 -34.62
CA GLU A 215 11.35 -13.85 -33.23
C GLU A 215 11.07 -15.01 -32.28
N TRP A 216 11.69 -14.96 -31.11
CA TRP A 216 11.63 -16.01 -30.11
C TRP A 216 10.72 -15.64 -28.95
N ALA A 217 10.08 -16.65 -28.35
CA ALA A 217 9.44 -16.58 -27.05
C ALA A 217 10.01 -17.65 -26.12
N VAL A 218 10.01 -17.33 -24.82
CA VAL A 218 10.25 -18.30 -23.74
C VAL A 218 8.90 -18.64 -23.14
N VAL A 219 8.50 -19.90 -23.20
CA VAL A 219 7.23 -20.39 -22.65
C VAL A 219 7.55 -21.25 -21.44
N VAL A 220 6.88 -21.00 -20.32
CA VAL A 220 7.07 -21.74 -19.07
C VAL A 220 5.75 -22.36 -18.64
N THR A 221 5.77 -23.65 -18.35
CA THR A 221 4.64 -24.39 -17.76
C THR A 221 5.15 -25.30 -16.66
N SER A 222 4.25 -25.80 -15.82
CA SER A 222 4.55 -26.84 -14.85
C SER A 222 3.64 -28.06 -15.05
N PHE A 223 4.06 -29.18 -14.49
CA PHE A 223 3.23 -30.38 -14.35
C PHE A 223 3.63 -31.09 -13.05
N SER A 224 2.76 -31.95 -12.54
CA SER A 224 3.03 -32.69 -11.31
C SER A 224 2.84 -34.19 -11.50
N VAL A 225 3.73 -34.98 -10.91
CA VAL A 225 3.62 -36.44 -10.86
C VAL A 225 3.60 -36.92 -9.42
N ALA A 226 2.66 -37.80 -9.10
CA ALA A 226 2.44 -38.26 -7.72
C ALA A 226 3.48 -39.29 -7.23
N LYS A 227 4.25 -39.89 -8.15
CA LYS A 227 5.29 -40.88 -7.89
C LYS A 227 6.33 -40.80 -9.01
N ASP A 228 7.55 -41.24 -8.70
CA ASP A 228 8.60 -41.42 -9.69
C ASP A 228 8.09 -42.24 -10.89
N THR A 229 8.14 -41.62 -12.07
CA THR A 229 7.64 -42.22 -13.31
C THR A 229 8.50 -41.82 -14.50
N TRP A 230 8.34 -42.56 -15.59
CA TRP A 230 8.92 -42.16 -16.87
C TRP A 230 7.88 -41.34 -17.62
N CYS A 231 8.25 -40.15 -18.08
CA CYS A 231 7.40 -39.28 -18.89
C CYS A 231 7.92 -39.25 -20.33
N ASN A 232 7.03 -39.37 -21.30
CA ASN A 232 7.34 -39.08 -22.70
C ASN A 232 6.97 -37.62 -22.97
N LEU A 233 7.96 -36.83 -23.39
CA LEU A 233 7.79 -35.43 -23.74
C LEU A 233 7.82 -35.30 -25.27
N SER A 234 6.72 -34.84 -25.85
CA SER A 234 6.61 -34.51 -27.27
C SER A 234 6.39 -33.01 -27.42
N CYS A 235 7.30 -32.32 -28.10
CA CYS A 235 7.19 -30.89 -28.37
C CYS A 235 7.78 -30.51 -29.72
N ASN A 236 7.21 -29.49 -30.37
CA ASN A 236 7.74 -28.88 -31.60
C ASN A 236 8.85 -27.84 -31.32
N ALA A 237 9.06 -27.44 -30.06
CA ALA A 237 10.04 -26.45 -29.64
C ALA A 237 11.19 -27.08 -28.82
N GLU A 238 12.28 -26.33 -28.64
CA GLU A 238 13.37 -26.75 -27.75
C GLU A 238 12.90 -26.72 -26.29
N LEU A 239 13.17 -27.80 -25.55
CA LEU A 239 12.66 -28.03 -24.20
C LEU A 239 13.79 -28.16 -23.18
N ALA A 240 13.61 -27.52 -22.02
CA ALA A 240 14.39 -27.77 -20.82
C ALA A 240 13.47 -28.15 -19.64
N LEU A 241 13.83 -29.19 -18.90
CA LEU A 241 13.17 -29.63 -17.67
C LEU A 241 14.04 -29.25 -16.48
N ASP A 242 13.50 -28.44 -15.56
CA ASP A 242 14.21 -27.92 -14.39
C ASP A 242 15.58 -27.30 -14.75
N GLY A 243 15.63 -26.61 -15.90
CA GLY A 243 16.83 -25.96 -16.44
C GLY A 243 17.78 -26.84 -17.24
N GLN A 244 17.50 -28.14 -17.40
CA GLN A 244 18.33 -29.06 -18.19
C GLN A 244 17.70 -29.33 -19.55
N SER A 245 18.46 -29.12 -20.64
CA SER A 245 18.01 -29.42 -22.00
C SER A 245 17.65 -30.90 -22.16
N MET A 246 16.50 -31.19 -22.76
CA MET A 246 15.91 -32.52 -22.81
C MET A 246 15.33 -32.85 -24.19
N GLY A 247 15.22 -34.15 -24.47
CA GLY A 247 14.43 -34.66 -25.59
C GLY A 247 13.98 -36.10 -25.35
N GLY A 248 12.72 -36.41 -25.69
CA GLY A 248 12.16 -37.76 -25.61
C GLY A 248 11.68 -38.17 -24.22
N SER A 249 12.02 -39.40 -23.80
CA SER A 249 11.57 -39.99 -22.53
C SER A 249 12.55 -39.67 -21.39
N VAL A 250 12.01 -39.25 -20.25
CA VAL A 250 12.80 -38.89 -19.05
C VAL A 250 12.21 -39.49 -17.78
N GLU A 251 13.06 -39.89 -16.84
CA GLU A 251 12.63 -40.22 -15.48
C GLU A 251 12.36 -38.93 -14.68
N VAL A 252 11.10 -38.75 -14.27
CA VAL A 252 10.65 -37.60 -13.48
C VAL A 252 10.36 -38.07 -12.06
N LYS A 253 10.88 -37.33 -11.07
CA LYS A 253 10.67 -37.63 -9.65
C LYS A 253 9.30 -37.18 -9.18
N SER A 254 8.82 -37.74 -8.07
CA SER A 254 7.58 -37.28 -7.45
C SER A 254 7.68 -35.79 -7.09
N GLY A 255 6.72 -34.98 -7.51
CA GLY A 255 6.71 -33.55 -7.26
C GLY A 255 6.18 -32.73 -8.42
N THR A 256 6.32 -31.41 -8.30
CA THR A 256 6.03 -30.44 -9.36
C THR A 256 7.32 -30.09 -10.07
N HIS A 257 7.27 -30.10 -11.40
CA HIS A 257 8.41 -29.84 -12.27
C HIS A 257 8.11 -28.68 -13.21
N THR A 258 9.14 -27.91 -13.56
CA THR A 258 9.01 -26.77 -14.47
C THR A 258 9.61 -27.10 -15.83
N LEU A 259 8.85 -26.80 -16.87
CA LEU A 259 9.30 -26.88 -18.26
C LEU A 259 9.50 -25.48 -18.80
N THR A 260 10.64 -25.26 -19.43
CA THR A 260 10.95 -24.04 -20.17
C THR A 260 11.14 -24.39 -21.63
N LEU A 261 10.40 -23.74 -22.51
CA LEU A 261 10.44 -23.95 -23.95
C LEU A 261 10.95 -22.69 -24.65
N PHE A 262 11.75 -22.88 -25.70
CA PHE A 262 12.20 -21.81 -26.58
C PHE A 262 11.59 -22.02 -27.95
N ALA A 263 10.61 -21.19 -28.29
CA ALA A 263 9.78 -21.35 -29.49
C ALA A 263 9.91 -20.14 -30.41
N LYS A 264 9.74 -20.37 -31.72
CA LYS A 264 9.54 -19.31 -32.71
C LYS A 264 8.09 -18.84 -32.67
N ILE A 265 7.87 -17.55 -32.76
CA ILE A 265 6.53 -16.97 -32.62
C ILE A 265 5.58 -17.47 -33.72
N GLY A 266 6.05 -17.55 -34.97
CA GLY A 266 5.21 -18.04 -36.08
C GLY A 266 4.92 -19.53 -36.06
N GLU A 267 5.61 -20.32 -35.21
CA GLU A 267 5.41 -21.78 -35.11
C GLU A 267 4.48 -22.17 -33.96
N GLY A 268 4.31 -21.31 -32.95
CA GLY A 268 3.54 -21.64 -31.75
C GLY A 268 4.17 -22.78 -30.93
N VAL A 269 3.40 -23.35 -30.00
CA VAL A 269 3.84 -24.48 -29.16
C VAL A 269 2.79 -25.58 -29.13
N ASP A 270 3.21 -26.78 -29.53
CA ASP A 270 2.50 -28.04 -29.27
C ASP A 270 3.28 -28.80 -28.19
N LEU A 271 2.66 -29.06 -27.03
CA LEU A 271 3.29 -29.79 -25.93
C LEU A 271 2.38 -30.90 -25.42
N HIS A 272 2.89 -32.13 -25.43
CA HIS A 272 2.22 -33.29 -24.86
C HIS A 272 3.15 -34.05 -23.92
N ILE A 273 2.63 -34.37 -22.74
CA ILE A 273 3.32 -35.16 -21.72
C ILE A 273 2.47 -36.38 -21.41
N THR A 274 3.04 -37.58 -21.54
CA THR A 274 2.36 -38.82 -21.16
C THR A 274 3.17 -39.62 -20.14
N ASP A 275 2.49 -40.26 -19.20
CA ASP A 275 3.10 -41.27 -18.34
C ASP A 275 3.41 -42.52 -19.18
N ALA A 276 4.68 -42.86 -19.33
CA ALA A 276 5.13 -43.94 -20.20
C ALA A 276 4.67 -45.34 -19.76
N LYS A 277 4.24 -45.52 -18.50
CA LYS A 277 3.71 -46.80 -17.99
C LYS A 277 2.20 -46.91 -18.17
N LYS A 278 1.48 -45.81 -18.02
CA LYS A 278 0.01 -45.77 -18.06
C LYS A 278 -0.57 -45.32 -19.40
N ASP A 279 0.28 -44.77 -20.26
CA ASP A 279 -0.09 -44.14 -21.53
C ASP A 279 -1.22 -43.09 -21.37
N CYS A 280 -1.18 -42.37 -20.24
CA CYS A 280 -2.16 -41.34 -19.92
C CYS A 280 -1.52 -39.95 -20.01
N SER A 281 -2.26 -38.99 -20.58
CA SER A 281 -1.84 -37.58 -20.63
C SER A 281 -1.72 -37.01 -19.22
N ILE A 282 -0.67 -36.23 -18.99
CA ILE A 282 -0.46 -35.47 -17.77
C ILE A 282 -0.88 -34.03 -18.05
N SER A 283 -1.76 -33.49 -17.19
CA SER A 283 -2.23 -32.11 -17.32
C SER A 283 -1.12 -31.11 -17.00
N LEU A 284 -1.05 -30.06 -17.81
CA LEU A 284 -0.22 -28.89 -17.57
C LEU A 284 -0.90 -27.96 -16.55
N MET A 285 -0.11 -27.13 -15.89
CA MET A 285 -0.56 -26.11 -14.96
C MET A 285 0.37 -24.90 -15.04
N HIS A 286 -0.17 -23.70 -14.84
CA HIS A 286 0.65 -22.50 -14.79
C HIS A 286 1.63 -22.56 -13.60
N PRO A 287 2.90 -22.18 -13.78
CA PRO A 287 3.93 -22.29 -12.73
C PRO A 287 3.62 -21.48 -11.46
N VAL A 288 2.83 -20.41 -11.62
CA VAL A 288 2.46 -19.49 -10.52
C VAL A 288 0.97 -19.53 -10.14
N LEU A 289 0.05 -19.67 -11.10
CA LEU A 289 -1.39 -19.64 -10.84
C LEU A 289 -1.91 -21.02 -10.41
N GLY A 290 -1.09 -22.07 -10.56
CA GLY A 290 -1.41 -23.41 -10.12
C GLY A 290 -2.41 -24.11 -11.04
N SER A 291 -2.91 -25.25 -10.57
CA SER A 291 -3.78 -26.16 -11.33
C SER A 291 -5.26 -25.77 -11.32
N GLU A 292 -5.65 -24.79 -10.49
CA GLU A 292 -7.03 -24.28 -10.44
C GLU A 292 -7.28 -23.20 -11.52
N SER A 293 -6.21 -22.66 -12.11
CA SER A 293 -6.29 -21.71 -13.21
C SER A 293 -6.61 -22.41 -14.53
N ALA A 294 -7.37 -21.72 -15.39
CA ALA A 294 -7.57 -22.16 -16.78
C ALA A 294 -6.35 -21.88 -17.67
N TYR A 295 -5.47 -20.97 -17.24
CA TYR A 295 -4.19 -20.70 -17.90
C TYR A 295 -3.15 -21.76 -17.52
N HIS A 296 -2.33 -22.16 -18.48
CA HIS A 296 -1.30 -23.18 -18.37
C HIS A 296 0.11 -22.60 -18.54
N TYR A 297 0.26 -21.47 -19.25
CA TYR A 297 1.57 -20.98 -19.69
C TYR A 297 1.88 -19.57 -19.17
N ALA A 298 3.12 -19.36 -18.73
CA ALA A 298 3.71 -18.03 -18.59
C ALA A 298 4.63 -17.77 -19.80
N ILE A 299 4.43 -16.66 -20.50
CA ILE A 299 5.04 -16.42 -21.81
C ILE A 299 5.85 -15.12 -21.77
N ALA A 300 7.12 -15.19 -22.13
CA ALA A 300 8.04 -14.06 -22.20
C ALA A 300 8.52 -13.85 -23.65
N GLY A 301 8.57 -12.60 -24.10
CA GLY A 301 9.00 -12.25 -25.46
C GLY A 301 8.37 -10.94 -25.93
N PRO A 302 8.51 -10.60 -27.23
CA PRO A 302 9.33 -11.29 -28.23
C PRO A 302 10.82 -10.99 -28.06
N PHE A 303 11.68 -11.91 -28.47
CA PHE A 303 13.14 -11.72 -28.48
C PHE A 303 13.71 -11.89 -29.89
N ALA A 304 14.49 -10.91 -30.34
CA ALA A 304 15.16 -10.95 -31.65
C ALA A 304 16.17 -12.11 -31.77
N VAL A 305 16.73 -12.55 -30.64
CA VAL A 305 17.67 -13.67 -30.55
C VAL A 305 17.19 -14.62 -29.47
N ARG A 306 17.40 -15.93 -29.67
CA ARG A 306 17.09 -16.98 -28.69
C ARG A 306 17.77 -16.65 -27.36
N PRO A 307 17.01 -16.47 -26.26
CA PRO A 307 17.61 -16.25 -24.94
C PRO A 307 18.41 -17.48 -24.47
N GLU A 308 19.61 -17.26 -23.93
CA GLU A 308 20.40 -18.31 -23.27
C GLU A 308 20.35 -18.10 -21.75
N GLY A 309 20.00 -19.16 -21.00
CA GLY A 309 19.96 -19.09 -19.53
C GLY A 309 18.91 -18.12 -18.98
N PHE A 310 17.76 -17.99 -19.65
CA PHE A 310 16.69 -17.07 -19.27
C PHE A 310 16.22 -17.32 -17.82
N PRO A 311 16.32 -16.33 -16.92
CA PRO A 311 15.92 -16.50 -15.53
C PRO A 311 14.39 -16.54 -15.43
N VAL A 312 13.85 -17.64 -14.94
CA VAL A 312 12.41 -17.76 -14.64
C VAL A 312 12.13 -17.13 -13.28
N GLU A 313 11.99 -15.80 -13.27
CA GLU A 313 11.61 -15.01 -12.08
C GLU A 313 10.34 -14.19 -12.34
N PHE A 314 9.44 -14.14 -11.35
CA PHE A 314 8.15 -13.46 -11.46
C PHE A 314 8.09 -12.17 -10.64
N THR A 315 9.24 -11.57 -10.34
CA THR A 315 9.30 -10.36 -9.49
C THR A 315 9.87 -9.14 -10.21
N LYS A 316 10.45 -9.32 -11.40
CA LYS A 316 11.14 -8.27 -12.15
C LYS A 316 10.78 -8.33 -13.63
N PRO A 317 10.62 -7.16 -14.30
CA PRO A 317 10.50 -7.09 -15.74
C PRO A 317 11.80 -7.50 -16.43
N PHE A 318 11.70 -8.00 -17.65
CA PHE A 318 12.82 -8.43 -18.48
C PHE A 318 12.87 -7.64 -19.79
N SER A 319 14.06 -7.55 -20.38
CA SER A 319 14.26 -6.83 -21.64
C SER A 319 13.91 -7.70 -22.85
N THR A 320 13.12 -7.16 -23.77
CA THR A 320 12.64 -7.79 -25.00
C THR A 320 13.06 -6.96 -26.22
N SER A 321 12.71 -7.41 -27.44
CA SER A 321 12.87 -6.60 -28.66
C SER A 321 12.15 -5.25 -28.59
N ASN A 322 11.10 -5.15 -27.78
CA ASN A 322 10.22 -3.98 -27.69
C ASN A 322 10.44 -3.14 -26.42
N GLY A 323 11.53 -3.38 -25.68
CA GLY A 323 11.80 -2.74 -24.40
C GLY A 323 11.48 -3.67 -23.22
N LEU A 324 11.21 -3.09 -22.04
CA LEU A 324 10.85 -3.88 -20.87
C LEU A 324 9.44 -4.46 -21.03
N ASP A 325 9.31 -5.77 -20.81
CA ASP A 325 8.02 -6.46 -20.71
C ASP A 325 8.01 -7.35 -19.46
N PHE A 326 6.86 -7.96 -19.19
CA PHE A 326 6.67 -8.94 -18.14
C PHE A 326 5.92 -10.16 -18.68
N TRP A 327 5.67 -11.13 -17.81
CA TRP A 327 5.02 -12.38 -18.17
C TRP A 327 3.62 -12.15 -18.73
N ARG A 328 3.39 -12.66 -19.93
CA ARG A 328 2.10 -12.76 -20.60
C ARG A 328 1.46 -14.12 -20.35
N LEU A 329 0.16 -14.17 -20.59
CA LEU A 329 -0.64 -15.39 -20.53
C LEU A 329 -1.19 -15.70 -21.92
N GLU A 330 -1.82 -16.86 -22.05
CA GLU A 330 -2.52 -17.22 -23.27
C GLU A 330 -3.54 -16.16 -23.71
N GLY A 331 -3.64 -15.98 -25.02
CA GLY A 331 -4.53 -15.02 -25.65
C GLY A 331 -4.00 -13.60 -25.72
N SER A 332 -4.70 -12.81 -26.52
CA SER A 332 -4.29 -11.42 -26.81
C SER A 332 -4.45 -10.46 -25.62
N ASP A 333 -3.41 -9.65 -25.38
CA ASP A 333 -3.39 -8.57 -24.37
C ASP A 333 -3.67 -9.03 -22.92
N THR A 334 -3.29 -10.27 -22.60
CA THR A 334 -3.41 -10.85 -21.25
C THR A 334 -2.04 -10.95 -20.59
N PHE A 335 -1.95 -10.41 -19.37
CA PHE A 335 -0.73 -10.32 -18.58
C PHE A 335 -0.88 -11.06 -17.25
N LEU A 336 0.23 -11.57 -16.72
CA LEU A 336 0.33 -11.96 -15.32
C LEU A 336 0.63 -10.71 -14.50
N ARG A 337 -0.24 -10.36 -13.55
CA ARG A 337 -0.08 -9.18 -12.70
C ARG A 337 0.18 -9.57 -11.25
N MET A 338 1.06 -8.85 -10.57
CA MET A 338 1.42 -9.05 -9.16
C MET A 338 0.53 -8.20 -8.23
N TYR A 339 0.19 -8.76 -7.08
CA TYR A 339 -0.60 -8.11 -6.02
C TYR A 339 0.06 -8.35 -4.67
N ASN A 340 -0.01 -7.36 -3.79
CA ASN A 340 0.40 -7.53 -2.39
C ASN A 340 -0.81 -7.68 -1.47
N ASP A 341 -1.39 -8.88 -1.43
CA ASP A 341 -2.53 -9.22 -0.56
C ASP A 341 -2.14 -9.43 0.92
N ASN A 342 -0.87 -9.24 1.28
CA ASN A 342 -0.44 -9.24 2.68
C ASN A 342 -1.11 -8.10 3.45
N THR A 343 -1.39 -8.31 4.74
CA THR A 343 -1.99 -7.25 5.58
C THR A 343 -1.09 -6.02 5.71
N LEU A 344 0.21 -6.22 6.00
CA LEU A 344 1.20 -5.14 6.16
C LEU A 344 2.55 -5.47 5.53
N PHE A 345 2.95 -6.74 5.47
CA PHE A 345 4.26 -7.14 4.95
C PHE A 345 4.47 -6.69 3.49
N GLY A 346 5.65 -6.15 3.20
CA GLY A 346 6.03 -5.68 1.86
C GLY A 346 5.22 -4.48 1.34
N HIS A 347 4.39 -3.84 2.16
CA HIS A 347 3.72 -2.57 1.82
C HIS A 347 4.62 -1.37 2.11
N TRP A 348 4.36 -0.28 1.37
CA TRP A 348 5.02 1.01 1.51
C TRP A 348 3.98 2.08 1.82
N ASN A 349 3.98 2.60 3.06
CA ASN A 349 3.13 3.71 3.52
C ASN A 349 3.69 4.35 4.80
N TYR A 350 3.31 5.60 5.12
CA TYR A 350 3.91 6.30 6.27
C TYR A 350 3.63 5.66 7.64
N PRO A 351 2.42 5.13 7.97
CA PRO A 351 2.18 4.52 9.27
C PRO A 351 3.05 3.27 9.50
N LEU A 352 3.27 2.53 8.43
CA LEU A 352 4.19 1.39 8.45
C LEU A 352 5.64 1.85 8.54
N GLY A 353 6.02 2.95 7.88
CA GLY A 353 7.33 3.58 8.04
C GLY A 353 7.67 3.85 9.52
N VAL A 354 6.75 4.45 10.30
CA VAL A 354 6.97 4.67 11.73
C VAL A 354 6.97 3.37 12.54
N THR A 355 6.10 2.42 12.18
CA THR A 355 6.04 1.09 12.81
C THR A 355 7.38 0.37 12.71
N LEU A 356 7.92 0.28 11.50
CA LEU A 356 9.21 -0.36 11.24
C LEU A 356 10.37 0.41 11.90
N TYR A 357 10.30 1.73 12.02
CA TYR A 357 11.30 2.49 12.77
C TYR A 357 11.31 2.12 14.26
N GLY A 358 10.13 1.95 14.88
CA GLY A 358 10.05 1.45 16.25
C GLY A 358 10.59 0.05 16.43
N LEU A 359 10.37 -0.84 15.44
CA LEU A 359 10.95 -2.18 15.45
C LEU A 359 12.49 -2.16 15.39
N VAL A 360 13.09 -1.28 14.59
CA VAL A 360 14.57 -1.14 14.53
C VAL A 360 15.17 -0.76 15.87
N GLU A 361 14.62 0.26 16.55
CA GLU A 361 15.12 0.64 17.86
C GLU A 361 14.89 -0.45 18.92
N THR A 362 13.77 -1.18 18.79
CA THR A 362 13.47 -2.32 19.66
C THR A 362 14.43 -3.47 19.41
N GLU A 363 14.76 -3.80 18.17
CA GLU A 363 15.79 -4.78 17.82
C GLU A 363 17.11 -4.45 18.51
N ARG A 364 17.59 -3.20 18.39
CA ARG A 364 18.82 -2.70 19.00
C ARG A 364 18.79 -2.85 20.53
N MET A 365 17.66 -2.51 21.16
CA MET A 365 17.46 -2.68 22.60
C MET A 365 17.46 -4.15 23.03
N LEU A 366 16.88 -5.04 22.21
CA LEU A 366 16.73 -6.45 22.52
C LEU A 366 17.98 -7.28 22.28
N ARG A 367 19.02 -6.75 21.62
CA ARG A 367 20.27 -7.50 21.34
C ARG A 367 20.86 -8.16 22.59
N ASP A 368 20.81 -7.48 23.74
CA ASP A 368 21.33 -7.99 25.00
C ASP A 368 20.25 -8.59 25.92
N LEU A 369 18.99 -8.20 25.75
CA LEU A 369 17.88 -8.57 26.65
C LEU A 369 17.10 -9.81 26.19
N ASP A 370 16.94 -9.96 24.87
CA ASP A 370 16.28 -11.10 24.22
C ASP A 370 16.88 -11.30 22.81
N PRO A 371 18.06 -11.95 22.73
CA PRO A 371 18.78 -12.11 21.47
C PRO A 371 17.98 -12.88 20.40
N GLU A 372 17.12 -13.82 20.82
CA GLU A 372 16.30 -14.60 19.89
C GLU A 372 15.26 -13.73 19.21
N LEU A 373 14.52 -12.93 19.97
CA LEU A 373 13.54 -12.00 19.41
C LEU A 373 14.21 -10.90 18.57
N SER A 374 15.39 -10.43 18.98
CA SER A 374 16.20 -9.49 18.18
C SER A 374 16.51 -10.04 16.78
N VAL A 375 16.95 -11.31 16.68
CA VAL A 375 17.20 -11.97 15.38
C VAL A 375 15.92 -12.09 14.54
N GLN A 376 14.78 -12.37 15.16
CA GLN A 376 13.50 -12.45 14.44
C GLN A 376 13.08 -11.10 13.86
N ILE A 377 13.22 -10.01 14.63
CA ILE A 377 12.95 -8.64 14.15
C ILE A 377 13.89 -8.28 13.01
N HIS A 378 15.20 -8.52 13.17
CA HIS A 378 16.21 -8.24 12.15
C HIS A 378 15.86 -8.93 10.81
N ALA A 379 15.52 -10.21 10.88
CA ALA A 379 15.18 -10.99 9.70
C ALA A 379 13.88 -10.51 9.05
N TYR A 380 12.88 -10.11 9.85
CA TYR A 380 11.64 -9.51 9.37
C TYR A 380 11.87 -8.18 8.64
N LEU A 381 12.60 -7.25 9.26
CA LEU A 381 12.90 -5.92 8.70
C LEU A 381 13.65 -6.02 7.38
N LYS A 382 14.69 -6.87 7.33
CA LYS A 382 15.47 -7.12 6.10
C LYS A 382 14.56 -7.62 4.98
N ARG A 383 13.74 -8.65 5.22
CA ARG A 383 12.89 -9.25 4.19
C ARG A 383 11.79 -8.31 3.73
N HIS A 384 11.16 -7.57 4.65
CA HIS A 384 10.12 -6.58 4.32
C HIS A 384 10.63 -5.51 3.36
N ILE A 385 11.77 -4.91 3.70
CA ILE A 385 12.36 -3.82 2.93
C ILE A 385 12.95 -4.33 1.61
N GLN A 386 13.68 -5.45 1.64
CA GLN A 386 14.24 -6.04 0.42
C GLN A 386 13.14 -6.41 -0.58
N LYS A 387 12.00 -6.93 -0.11
CA LYS A 387 10.84 -7.21 -0.99
C LYS A 387 10.33 -5.95 -1.69
N SER A 388 10.28 -4.83 -0.97
CA SER A 388 9.84 -3.54 -1.51
C SER A 388 10.82 -3.01 -2.56
N ILE A 389 12.12 -3.21 -2.35
CA ILE A 389 13.19 -2.88 -3.31
C ILE A 389 13.09 -3.76 -4.56
N ASP A 390 13.01 -5.07 -4.38
CA ASP A 390 13.09 -6.05 -5.46
C ASP A 390 11.93 -5.96 -6.46
N THR A 391 10.80 -5.41 -6.03
CA THR A 391 9.56 -5.34 -6.82
C THR A 391 9.21 -3.92 -7.28
N TYR A 392 10.07 -2.93 -6.99
CA TYR A 392 9.85 -1.55 -7.43
C TYR A 392 9.86 -1.40 -8.95
N ASP A 393 10.82 -2.04 -9.63
CA ASP A 393 10.94 -1.94 -11.09
C ASP A 393 9.74 -2.57 -11.80
N TYR A 394 9.23 -3.69 -11.26
CA TYR A 394 7.96 -4.25 -11.72
C TYR A 394 6.82 -3.25 -11.50
N ALA A 395 6.72 -2.63 -10.32
CA ALA A 395 5.63 -1.71 -10.02
C ALA A 395 5.61 -0.49 -10.97
N ILE A 396 6.78 0.05 -11.32
CA ILE A 396 6.89 1.12 -12.32
C ILE A 396 6.49 0.62 -13.71
N TRP A 397 6.97 -0.56 -14.11
CA TRP A 397 6.56 -1.16 -15.39
C TRP A 397 5.05 -1.41 -15.45
N ASP A 398 4.45 -1.93 -14.38
CA ASP A 398 3.01 -2.19 -14.24
C ASP A 398 2.22 -0.89 -14.37
N LYS A 399 2.64 0.18 -13.67
CA LYS A 399 2.05 1.52 -13.81
C LYS A 399 2.08 1.99 -15.27
N ASP A 400 3.26 1.98 -15.88
CA ASP A 400 3.46 2.57 -17.20
C ASP A 400 2.81 1.74 -18.31
N THR A 401 2.66 0.43 -18.08
CA THR A 401 2.19 -0.50 -19.10
C THR A 401 0.73 -0.87 -18.90
N LEU A 402 0.29 -1.25 -17.70
CA LEU A 402 -1.01 -1.91 -17.44
C LEU A 402 -2.12 -0.99 -16.92
N GLY A 403 -2.05 0.32 -17.20
CA GLY A 403 -3.18 1.24 -16.96
C GLY A 403 -2.99 2.24 -15.82
N GLY A 404 -1.79 2.35 -15.24
CA GLY A 404 -1.45 3.40 -14.28
C GLY A 404 -1.62 3.01 -12.81
N ALA A 405 -2.74 2.39 -12.43
CA ALA A 405 -2.97 1.98 -11.04
C ALA A 405 -2.34 0.62 -10.75
N THR A 406 -1.42 0.52 -9.80
CA THR A 406 -0.71 -0.72 -9.46
C THR A 406 -1.28 -1.40 -8.21
N ALA A 407 -1.21 -2.73 -8.13
CA ALA A 407 -1.58 -3.51 -6.94
C ALA A 407 -0.39 -3.83 -6.01
N VAL A 408 0.80 -3.32 -6.37
CA VAL A 408 1.99 -3.29 -5.53
C VAL A 408 2.55 -1.88 -5.53
N HIS A 409 2.96 -1.39 -4.36
CA HIS A 409 3.63 -0.10 -4.21
C HIS A 409 2.87 1.11 -4.76
N HIS A 410 1.53 1.10 -4.73
CA HIS A 410 0.69 2.16 -5.32
C HIS A 410 1.03 3.58 -4.84
N LEU A 411 1.37 3.75 -3.54
CA LEU A 411 1.80 5.07 -3.03
C LEU A 411 3.13 5.50 -3.65
N MET A 412 4.10 4.58 -3.71
CA MET A 412 5.47 4.83 -4.17
C MET A 412 5.58 5.01 -5.69
N THR A 413 4.73 4.36 -6.48
CA THR A 413 4.71 4.53 -7.94
C THR A 413 4.00 5.82 -8.35
N SER A 414 3.13 6.37 -7.51
CA SER A 414 2.29 7.54 -7.80
C SER A 414 2.52 8.67 -6.79
N LEU A 415 3.78 9.01 -6.50
CA LEU A 415 4.16 10.06 -5.54
C LEU A 415 3.53 11.41 -5.89
N ASP A 416 2.67 11.90 -5.00
CA ASP A 416 2.06 13.23 -5.06
C ASP A 416 2.03 13.92 -3.68
N SER A 417 2.39 13.20 -2.60
CA SER A 417 2.48 13.76 -1.25
C SER A 417 3.72 13.28 -0.47
N LEU A 418 4.04 14.01 0.61
CA LEU A 418 5.05 13.58 1.58
C LEU A 418 4.65 12.29 2.32
N ASP A 419 3.34 12.08 2.52
CA ASP A 419 2.76 10.88 3.17
C ASP A 419 3.13 9.59 2.41
N ASP A 420 3.41 9.70 1.11
CA ASP A 420 3.73 8.54 0.27
C ASP A 420 5.15 8.05 0.41
N CYS A 421 6.08 8.87 0.90
CA CYS A 421 7.49 8.56 0.78
C CYS A 421 8.35 8.90 2.00
N GLY A 422 8.09 9.99 2.71
CA GLY A 422 9.09 10.52 3.64
C GLY A 422 9.33 9.66 4.87
N SER A 423 8.27 9.25 5.56
CA SER A 423 8.40 8.34 6.72
C SER A 423 9.08 7.03 6.34
N PHE A 424 8.61 6.37 5.27
CA PHE A 424 9.15 5.08 4.86
C PHE A 424 10.57 5.19 4.30
N GLY A 425 10.86 6.22 3.50
CA GLY A 425 12.21 6.51 3.02
C GLY A 425 13.18 6.82 4.16
N SER A 426 12.72 7.51 5.21
CA SER A 426 13.50 7.74 6.42
C SER A 426 13.83 6.41 7.11
N THR A 427 12.84 5.53 7.24
CA THR A 427 13.01 4.21 7.86
C THR A 427 13.89 3.28 7.03
N LEU A 428 13.79 3.31 5.70
CA LEU A 428 14.69 2.59 4.79
C LEU A 428 16.16 2.93 5.09
N LEU A 429 16.48 4.23 5.17
CA LEU A 429 17.83 4.70 5.51
C LEU A 429 18.25 4.33 6.93
N GLU A 430 17.31 4.26 7.87
CA GLU A 430 17.61 3.83 9.24
C GLU A 430 17.93 2.33 9.33
N ILE A 431 17.15 1.49 8.65
CA ILE A 431 17.32 0.03 8.59
C ILE A 431 18.66 -0.31 7.91
N ALA A 432 19.01 0.40 6.82
CA ALA A 432 20.24 0.20 6.06
C ALA A 432 21.53 0.41 6.89
N LYS A 433 21.46 1.04 8.08
CA LYS A 433 22.62 1.18 8.98
C LYS A 433 23.06 -0.14 9.61
N ASP A 434 22.11 -1.02 9.90
CA ASP A 434 22.33 -2.29 10.61
C ASP A 434 22.05 -3.53 9.74
N HIS A 435 21.38 -3.36 8.60
CA HIS A 435 20.93 -4.47 7.76
C HIS A 435 21.56 -4.42 6.37
N GLU A 436 21.99 -5.57 5.90
CA GLU A 436 22.48 -5.74 4.53
C GLU A 436 21.30 -5.71 3.55
N LEU A 437 21.05 -4.54 2.96
CA LEU A 437 20.10 -4.31 1.88
C LEU A 437 20.85 -4.09 0.56
N SER A 438 20.27 -4.54 -0.54
CA SER A 438 20.85 -4.37 -1.89
C SER A 438 19.88 -3.65 -2.82
N GLY A 439 20.38 -2.67 -3.59
CA GLY A 439 19.62 -1.97 -4.63
C GLY A 439 18.70 -0.85 -4.15
N TYR A 440 18.83 -0.39 -2.89
CA TYR A 440 17.95 0.64 -2.33
C TYR A 440 18.29 2.07 -2.78
N GLU A 441 19.43 2.27 -3.45
CA GLU A 441 19.94 3.56 -3.91
C GLU A 441 18.94 4.25 -4.85
N LYS A 442 18.30 3.49 -5.73
CA LYS A 442 17.29 4.00 -6.67
C LYS A 442 16.08 4.56 -5.92
N LEU A 443 15.58 3.85 -4.92
CA LEU A 443 14.45 4.30 -4.11
C LEU A 443 14.79 5.54 -3.30
N VAL A 444 15.96 5.56 -2.66
CA VAL A 444 16.44 6.72 -1.91
C VAL A 444 16.58 7.95 -2.82
N ALA A 445 17.07 7.78 -4.05
CA ALA A 445 17.15 8.85 -5.03
C ALA A 445 15.76 9.37 -5.44
N VAL A 446 14.79 8.48 -5.69
CA VAL A 446 13.40 8.85 -6.01
C VAL A 446 12.76 9.68 -4.89
N VAL A 447 12.89 9.24 -3.64
CA VAL A 447 12.35 10.00 -2.49
C VAL A 447 13.09 11.32 -2.31
N GLY A 448 14.42 11.33 -2.45
CA GLY A 448 15.26 12.51 -2.38
C GLY A 448 14.90 13.58 -3.42
N ASP A 449 14.73 13.17 -4.67
CA ASP A 449 14.31 14.05 -5.76
C ASP A 449 12.89 14.55 -5.55
N TYR A 450 11.96 13.70 -5.13
CA TYR A 450 10.59 14.10 -4.86
C TYR A 450 10.53 15.19 -3.76
N ILE A 451 11.08 14.93 -2.57
CA ILE A 451 11.02 15.88 -1.45
C ILE A 451 11.87 17.13 -1.74
N GLY A 452 13.01 16.97 -2.39
CA GLY A 452 13.94 18.07 -2.68
C GLY A 452 13.47 19.00 -3.79
N LYS A 453 12.83 18.48 -4.84
CA LYS A 453 12.58 19.22 -6.09
C LYS A 453 11.11 19.25 -6.52
N THR A 454 10.32 18.22 -6.21
CA THR A 454 8.95 18.06 -6.74
C THR A 454 7.88 18.51 -5.75
N GLN A 455 8.02 18.20 -4.45
CA GLN A 455 7.04 18.53 -3.43
C GLN A 455 6.70 20.04 -3.48
N PRO A 456 5.41 20.41 -3.60
CA PRO A 456 5.00 21.80 -3.63
C PRO A 456 5.45 22.61 -2.41
N ARG A 457 5.82 23.86 -2.67
CA ARG A 457 6.29 24.81 -1.66
C ARG A 457 5.63 26.17 -1.84
N LEU A 458 5.39 26.85 -0.73
CA LEU A 458 5.06 28.28 -0.70
C LEU A 458 6.26 29.11 -1.17
N ALA A 459 6.03 30.39 -1.45
CA ALA A 459 7.07 31.32 -1.90
C ALA A 459 8.27 31.46 -0.93
N ASP A 460 8.07 31.19 0.36
CA ASP A 460 9.14 31.19 1.37
C ASP A 460 9.87 29.84 1.52
N GLY A 461 9.51 28.83 0.71
CA GLY A 461 10.11 27.50 0.68
C GLY A 461 9.47 26.48 1.62
N THR A 462 8.43 26.87 2.36
CA THR A 462 7.66 25.97 3.24
C THR A 462 6.89 24.95 2.41
N PHE A 463 7.00 23.65 2.73
CA PHE A 463 6.18 22.62 2.10
C PHE A 463 4.69 22.88 2.30
N PHE A 464 3.86 22.56 1.32
CA PHE A 464 2.41 22.53 1.47
C PHE A 464 1.79 21.53 0.50
N ARG A 465 0.49 21.29 0.63
CA ARG A 465 -0.29 20.30 -0.12
C ARG A 465 -1.10 20.97 -1.23
N THR A 466 -0.88 20.56 -2.48
CA THR A 466 -1.61 20.97 -3.69
C THR A 466 -1.31 19.97 -4.82
N GLY A 467 -2.20 19.87 -5.81
CA GLY A 467 -2.03 18.99 -6.96
C GLY A 467 -2.12 17.50 -6.61
N LEU A 468 -2.89 17.17 -5.56
CA LEU A 468 -3.04 15.81 -5.05
C LEU A 468 -4.12 15.05 -5.81
N MET A 469 -4.00 13.72 -5.86
CA MET A 469 -5.05 12.83 -6.39
C MET A 469 -6.34 12.86 -5.56
N HIS A 470 -6.28 13.39 -4.33
CA HIS A 470 -7.44 13.65 -3.49
C HIS A 470 -7.64 15.14 -3.22
N GLU A 471 -8.80 15.63 -3.63
CA GLU A 471 -9.21 17.05 -3.53
C GLU A 471 -9.27 17.58 -2.08
N PHE A 472 -9.46 16.70 -1.09
CA PHE A 472 -9.71 17.10 0.29
C PHE A 472 -8.50 17.79 0.96
N HIS A 473 -7.27 17.56 0.50
CA HIS A 473 -6.05 18.17 1.06
C HIS A 473 -5.52 19.33 0.20
N GLU A 474 -6.25 19.74 -0.85
CA GLU A 474 -5.81 20.78 -1.76
C GLU A 474 -5.63 22.13 -1.04
N ASN A 475 -4.57 22.87 -1.37
CA ASN A 475 -4.25 24.18 -0.81
C ASN A 475 -4.21 24.23 0.74
N THR A 476 -3.52 23.28 1.36
CA THR A 476 -3.40 23.21 2.83
C THR A 476 -1.97 22.98 3.32
N LEU A 477 -1.70 23.37 4.57
CA LEU A 477 -0.45 23.10 5.29
C LEU A 477 -0.76 22.29 6.55
N TRP A 478 -0.11 21.13 6.73
CA TRP A 478 -0.42 20.20 7.81
C TRP A 478 0.79 20.02 8.72
N VAL A 479 0.63 20.21 10.03
CA VAL A 479 1.76 20.05 10.97
C VAL A 479 2.46 18.69 10.86
N ASP A 480 1.71 17.65 10.46
CA ASP A 480 2.17 16.29 10.17
C ASP A 480 3.29 16.24 9.12
N ASP A 481 3.30 17.15 8.14
CA ASP A 481 4.31 17.23 7.07
C ASP A 481 5.72 17.48 7.62
N LEU A 482 5.86 17.96 8.86
CA LEU A 482 7.14 18.00 9.55
C LEU A 482 7.71 16.58 9.75
N TYR A 483 6.89 15.61 10.16
CA TYR A 483 7.31 14.21 10.27
C TYR A 483 7.48 13.53 8.93
N MET A 484 6.63 13.88 7.95
CA MET A 484 6.73 13.32 6.61
C MET A 484 7.89 13.87 5.80
N SER A 485 8.70 14.81 6.32
CA SER A 485 9.84 15.37 5.60
C SER A 485 11.13 15.42 6.42
N VAL A 486 11.10 15.95 7.64
CA VAL A 486 12.30 16.26 8.42
C VAL A 486 13.14 15.03 8.76
N PRO A 487 12.59 13.91 9.28
CA PRO A 487 13.38 12.72 9.58
C PRO A 487 14.10 12.15 8.35
N PHE A 488 13.44 12.18 7.18
CA PHE A 488 14.05 11.78 5.92
C PHE A 488 15.16 12.74 5.52
N LEU A 489 14.91 14.05 5.50
CA LEU A 489 15.92 15.06 5.17
C LEU A 489 17.16 14.94 6.07
N CYS A 490 16.98 14.65 7.35
CA CYS A 490 18.07 14.41 8.30
C CYS A 490 18.95 13.21 7.90
N ARG A 491 18.33 12.08 7.58
CA ARG A 491 19.05 10.85 7.20
C ARG A 491 19.63 10.94 5.80
N TYR A 492 18.90 11.58 4.89
CA TYR A 492 19.33 11.81 3.52
C TYR A 492 20.54 12.74 3.46
N ALA A 493 20.57 13.80 4.27
CA ALA A 493 21.75 14.67 4.44
C ALA A 493 23.02 13.89 4.80
N HIS A 494 22.89 12.93 5.72
CA HIS A 494 24.00 12.06 6.11
C HIS A 494 24.38 11.10 4.98
N TYR A 495 23.39 10.49 4.32
CA TYR A 495 23.58 9.54 3.23
C TYR A 495 24.30 10.17 2.02
N CYS A 496 23.89 11.37 1.58
CA CYS A 496 24.49 12.05 0.43
C CYS A 496 25.68 12.96 0.80
N GLY A 497 25.94 13.16 2.10
CA GLY A 497 27.00 14.04 2.59
C GLY A 497 26.75 15.53 2.37
N SER A 498 25.49 15.96 2.20
CA SER A 498 25.11 17.36 1.95
C SER A 498 24.35 17.98 3.13
N SER A 499 24.88 19.08 3.67
CA SER A 499 24.22 19.84 4.75
C SER A 499 22.98 20.63 4.30
N GLU A 500 22.80 20.82 2.98
CA GLU A 500 21.67 21.60 2.44
C GLU A 500 20.31 21.03 2.84
N HIS A 501 20.22 19.70 2.98
CA HIS A 501 18.99 19.04 3.44
C HIS A 501 18.71 19.30 4.93
N LEU A 502 19.74 19.50 5.77
CA LEU A 502 19.57 19.93 7.17
C LEU A 502 19.14 21.40 7.24
N ASP A 503 19.69 22.25 6.37
CA ASP A 503 19.28 23.65 6.26
C ASP A 503 17.80 23.75 5.83
N ASP A 504 17.38 22.88 4.90
CA ASP A 504 15.99 22.80 4.46
C ASP A 504 15.07 22.31 5.58
N ALA A 505 15.43 21.21 6.26
CA ALA A 505 14.70 20.71 7.42
C ALA A 505 14.54 21.79 8.52
N ALA A 506 15.60 22.56 8.78
CA ALA A 506 15.57 23.67 9.72
C ALA A 506 14.63 24.80 9.25
N ARG A 507 14.59 25.11 7.95
CA ARG A 507 13.65 26.12 7.39
C ARG A 507 12.20 25.71 7.58
N GLN A 508 11.88 24.43 7.40
CA GLN A 508 10.50 23.95 7.53
C GLN A 508 9.90 24.32 8.88
N PHE A 509 10.59 24.10 10.02
CA PHE A 509 10.03 24.48 11.33
C PHE A 509 9.62 25.95 11.45
N PHE A 510 10.38 26.89 10.89
CA PHE A 510 10.01 28.31 10.93
C PHE A 510 8.84 28.62 9.99
N GLY A 511 8.81 27.99 8.81
CA GLY A 511 7.71 28.07 7.87
C GLY A 511 6.40 27.58 8.48
N PHE A 512 6.40 26.38 9.05
CA PHE A 512 5.23 25.80 9.71
C PHE A 512 4.82 26.60 10.95
N ALA A 513 5.77 27.03 11.80
CA ALA A 513 5.45 27.83 12.98
C ALA A 513 4.80 29.18 12.62
N LYS A 514 5.20 29.82 11.51
CA LYS A 514 4.59 31.07 11.04
C LYS A 514 3.07 30.96 10.82
N TYR A 515 2.59 29.80 10.37
CA TYR A 515 1.17 29.58 10.06
C TYR A 515 0.40 28.85 11.16
N LEU A 516 1.08 27.98 11.91
CA LEU A 516 0.42 27.01 12.79
C LEU A 516 0.71 27.23 14.28
N TYR A 517 1.74 27.98 14.67
CA TYR A 517 2.10 28.11 16.09
C TYR A 517 1.08 28.96 16.85
N MET A 518 0.54 28.37 17.92
CA MET A 518 -0.41 28.99 18.84
C MET A 518 0.37 29.60 20.01
N GLN A 519 0.78 30.87 19.84
CA GLN A 519 1.71 31.58 20.72
C GLN A 519 1.28 31.57 22.21
N ASP A 520 0.00 31.76 22.51
CA ASP A 520 -0.50 31.88 23.89
C ASP A 520 -0.49 30.55 24.64
N GLU A 521 -0.62 29.43 23.92
CA GLU A 521 -0.71 28.08 24.48
C GLU A 521 0.62 27.31 24.36
N ASN A 522 1.54 27.77 23.51
CA ASN A 522 2.73 27.04 23.06
C ASN A 522 2.38 25.68 22.43
N LEU A 523 1.36 25.67 21.57
CA LEU A 523 0.91 24.49 20.82
C LEU A 523 0.97 24.76 19.31
N MET A 524 0.68 23.75 18.50
CA MET A 524 0.52 23.87 17.06
C MET A 524 -0.93 23.61 16.67
N SER A 525 -1.50 24.47 15.84
CA SER A 525 -2.71 24.18 15.07
C SER A 525 -2.43 23.02 14.11
N HIS A 526 -3.41 22.14 13.91
CA HIS A 526 -3.24 20.99 13.02
C HIS A 526 -3.04 21.41 11.56
N VAL A 527 -3.92 22.26 11.02
CA VAL A 527 -3.93 22.63 9.60
C VAL A 527 -4.07 24.14 9.40
N TYR A 528 -3.47 24.65 8.33
CA TYR A 528 -3.79 25.95 7.72
C TYR A 528 -4.45 25.71 6.36
N ASP A 529 -5.63 26.28 6.16
CA ASP A 529 -6.41 26.25 4.92
C ASP A 529 -6.19 27.56 4.18
N PHE A 530 -5.52 27.51 3.02
CA PHE A 530 -5.20 28.71 2.23
C PHE A 530 -6.39 29.23 1.43
N ASP A 531 -7.35 28.38 1.06
CA ASP A 531 -8.56 28.80 0.35
C ASP A 531 -9.43 29.68 1.26
N ARG A 532 -9.49 29.34 2.55
CA ARG A 532 -10.18 30.13 3.58
C ARG A 532 -9.28 31.14 4.28
N ASN A 533 -7.97 31.03 4.09
CA ASN A 533 -6.94 31.83 4.75
C ASN A 533 -7.06 31.81 6.29
N ILE A 534 -7.20 30.60 6.86
CA ILE A 534 -7.35 30.38 8.30
C ILE A 534 -6.52 29.18 8.80
N ALA A 535 -5.98 29.29 10.01
CA ALA A 535 -5.59 28.12 10.79
C ALA A 535 -6.85 27.49 11.41
N THR A 536 -6.92 26.16 11.50
CA THR A 536 -8.04 25.49 12.17
C THR A 536 -8.11 25.83 13.66
N GLY A 537 -6.98 26.20 14.27
CA GLY A 537 -6.86 26.55 15.69
C GLY A 537 -7.06 25.34 16.62
N ILE A 538 -7.03 24.13 16.08
CA ILE A 538 -7.25 22.90 16.85
C ILE A 538 -5.89 22.24 17.14
N PRO A 539 -5.46 22.15 18.42
CA PRO A 539 -4.23 21.46 18.79
C PRO A 539 -4.48 19.96 18.87
N TRP A 540 -4.61 19.31 17.72
CA TRP A 540 -4.76 17.87 17.62
C TRP A 540 -3.50 17.15 18.12
N GLY A 541 -3.69 16.17 18.99
CA GLY A 541 -2.62 15.50 19.74
C GLY A 541 -1.54 14.91 18.84
N ARG A 542 -1.90 14.05 17.88
CA ARG A 542 -0.92 13.39 17.01
C ARG A 542 -0.14 14.38 16.16
N GLY A 543 -0.78 15.36 15.53
CA GLY A 543 -0.09 16.40 14.76
C GLY A 543 0.96 17.17 15.60
N ASN A 544 0.61 17.52 16.85
CA ASN A 544 1.55 18.16 17.78
C ASN A 544 2.69 17.22 18.22
N GLY A 545 2.38 15.93 18.39
CA GLY A 545 3.37 14.89 18.61
C GLY A 545 4.39 14.84 17.48
N TRP A 546 3.93 14.82 16.21
CA TRP A 546 4.80 14.80 15.04
C TRP A 546 5.70 16.02 14.97
N ALA A 547 5.20 17.20 15.33
CA ALA A 547 6.01 18.41 15.40
C ALA A 547 7.18 18.26 16.38
N LEU A 548 6.90 17.83 17.63
CA LEU A 548 7.94 17.74 18.65
C LEU A 548 8.91 16.59 18.40
N PHE A 549 8.38 15.44 17.99
CA PHE A 549 9.18 14.26 17.67
C PHE A 549 10.16 14.58 16.54
N SER A 550 9.70 15.18 15.46
CA SER A 550 10.54 15.55 14.32
C SER A 550 11.54 16.66 14.65
N LEU A 551 11.17 17.58 15.55
CA LEU A 551 12.11 18.60 16.02
C LEU A 551 13.24 17.96 16.84
N SER A 552 12.92 16.94 17.64
CA SER A 552 13.93 16.15 18.35
C SER A 552 14.85 15.38 17.39
N GLU A 553 14.32 14.79 16.31
CA GLU A 553 15.11 14.14 15.24
C GLU A 553 16.13 15.11 14.64
N LEU A 554 15.68 16.31 14.26
CA LEU A 554 16.56 17.33 13.70
C LEU A 554 17.63 17.77 14.71
N LEU A 555 17.25 18.09 15.95
CA LEU A 555 18.18 18.60 16.96
C LEU A 555 19.29 17.60 17.35
N MET A 556 19.05 16.29 17.21
CA MET A 556 20.06 15.26 17.44
C MET A 556 21.20 15.30 16.42
N VAL A 557 20.91 15.66 15.17
CA VAL A 557 21.90 15.63 14.07
C VAL A 557 22.33 17.02 13.60
N LEU A 558 21.60 18.08 13.96
CA LEU A 558 21.91 19.44 13.54
C LEU A 558 23.23 19.93 14.17
N PRO A 559 24.22 20.36 13.37
CA PRO A 559 25.52 20.79 13.87
C PRO A 559 25.40 21.88 14.93
N GLN A 560 26.22 21.81 15.99
CA GLN A 560 26.20 22.80 17.07
C GLN A 560 26.43 24.24 16.58
N SER A 561 27.20 24.40 15.50
CA SER A 561 27.49 25.68 14.84
C SER A 561 26.39 26.18 13.91
N HIS A 562 25.35 25.39 13.65
CA HIS A 562 24.30 25.77 12.70
C HIS A 562 23.53 27.02 13.18
N PRO A 563 23.38 28.06 12.35
CA PRO A 563 22.91 29.38 12.78
C PRO A 563 21.49 29.38 13.36
N LYS A 564 20.64 28.43 12.93
CA LYS A 564 19.25 28.33 13.42
C LYS A 564 19.08 27.42 14.64
N ARG A 565 20.14 26.74 15.08
CA ARG A 565 20.04 25.70 16.12
C ARG A 565 19.47 26.24 17.43
N GLN A 566 19.90 27.43 17.86
CA GLN A 566 19.40 28.01 19.11
C GLN A 566 17.90 28.34 19.03
N ALA A 567 17.44 28.94 17.93
CA ALA A 567 16.03 29.25 17.76
C ALA A 567 15.15 27.98 17.68
N LEU A 568 15.64 26.91 17.05
CA LEU A 568 14.98 25.60 17.05
C LEU A 568 14.94 24.97 18.45
N MET A 569 16.01 25.14 19.23
CA MET A 569 16.08 24.69 20.62
C MET A 569 15.05 25.43 21.50
N ASP A 570 14.90 26.74 21.28
CA ASP A 570 13.92 27.54 22.02
C ASP A 570 12.49 27.17 21.63
N LEU A 571 12.22 26.91 20.35
CA LEU A 571 10.95 26.35 19.89
C LEU A 571 10.66 24.99 20.55
N PHE A 572 11.64 24.09 20.59
CA PHE A 572 11.52 22.77 21.24
C PHE A 572 11.15 22.90 22.73
N ARG A 573 11.80 23.83 23.45
CA ARG A 573 11.51 24.10 24.86
C ARG A 573 10.11 24.68 25.06
N ASN A 574 9.70 25.61 24.21
CA ASN A 574 8.38 26.24 24.29
C ASN A 574 7.28 25.20 24.08
N LEU A 575 7.36 24.42 23.00
CA LEU A 575 6.41 23.34 22.71
C LEU A 575 6.41 22.30 23.85
N SER A 576 7.59 21.86 24.31
CA SER A 576 7.68 20.93 25.45
C SER A 576 6.98 21.46 26.69
N SER A 577 7.13 22.74 26.99
CA SER A 577 6.46 23.41 28.12
C SER A 577 4.95 23.49 27.94
N GLY A 578 4.48 23.81 26.73
CA GLY A 578 3.05 23.83 26.38
C GLY A 578 2.40 22.47 26.60
N TYR A 579 3.01 21.41 26.06
CA TYR A 579 2.48 20.06 26.21
C TYR A 579 2.51 19.61 27.66
N LEU A 580 3.63 19.74 28.39
CA LEU A 580 3.75 19.24 29.76
C LEU A 580 2.64 19.79 30.69
N LYS A 581 2.16 21.03 30.48
CA LYS A 581 1.05 21.63 31.23
C LYS A 581 -0.30 20.91 31.03
N LEU A 582 -0.44 20.16 29.94
CA LEU A 582 -1.66 19.48 29.52
C LEU A 582 -1.65 17.97 29.83
N GLN A 583 -0.56 17.45 30.43
CA GLN A 583 -0.48 16.04 30.83
C GLN A 583 -1.47 15.74 31.96
N ASP A 584 -2.30 14.72 31.79
CA ASP A 584 -3.35 14.35 32.73
C ASP A 584 -2.86 13.55 33.95
N GLU A 585 -3.74 13.27 34.91
CA GLU A 585 -3.41 12.51 36.12
C GLU A 585 -2.93 11.07 35.86
N MET A 586 -3.28 10.47 34.73
CA MET A 586 -2.81 9.14 34.33
C MET A 586 -1.46 9.22 33.60
N GLY A 587 -0.93 10.41 33.34
CA GLY A 587 0.29 10.65 32.60
C GLY A 587 0.09 10.71 31.09
N MET A 588 -1.13 10.56 30.60
CA MET A 588 -1.48 10.59 29.19
C MET A 588 -1.74 12.02 28.71
N PHE A 589 -1.83 12.16 27.39
CA PHE A 589 -2.30 13.37 26.72
C PHE A 589 -3.56 13.07 25.93
N HIS A 590 -4.36 14.10 25.69
CA HIS A 590 -5.68 13.97 25.09
C HIS A 590 -5.65 14.20 23.57
N GLN A 591 -6.60 13.59 22.87
CA GLN A 591 -6.79 13.69 21.41
C GLN A 591 -6.85 15.14 20.94
N VAL A 592 -7.53 16.02 21.68
CA VAL A 592 -7.43 17.47 21.53
C VAL A 592 -6.78 17.99 22.79
N LEU A 593 -5.54 18.49 22.66
CA LEU A 593 -4.66 18.69 23.82
C LEU A 593 -5.23 19.64 24.88
N ASN A 594 -5.95 20.67 24.46
CA ASN A 594 -6.58 21.66 25.34
C ASN A 594 -8.06 21.35 25.67
N MET A 595 -8.52 20.11 25.44
CA MET A 595 -9.86 19.64 25.79
C MET A 595 -9.77 18.31 26.54
N LYS A 596 -9.77 18.40 27.87
CA LYS A 596 -9.63 17.24 28.78
C LYS A 596 -10.75 16.21 28.65
N GLU A 597 -11.91 16.60 28.14
CA GLU A 597 -13.04 15.72 27.90
C GLU A 597 -12.84 14.84 26.67
N SER A 598 -11.91 15.20 25.77
CA SER A 598 -11.54 14.32 24.66
C SER A 598 -10.78 13.10 25.17
N TYR A 599 -10.83 11.99 24.44
CA TYR A 599 -10.22 10.74 24.91
C TYR A 599 -8.69 10.82 24.99
N GLN A 600 -8.08 10.04 25.87
CA GLN A 600 -6.62 9.89 25.96
C GLN A 600 -6.08 9.23 24.70
N GLU A 601 -5.05 9.82 24.08
CA GLU A 601 -4.51 9.35 22.80
C GLU A 601 -3.07 8.86 22.98
N SER A 602 -2.82 7.64 22.53
CA SER A 602 -1.59 6.90 22.83
C SER A 602 -0.41 7.34 21.96
N SER A 603 -0.64 7.67 20.68
CA SER A 603 0.46 8.02 19.77
C SER A 603 1.12 9.36 20.13
N CYS A 604 0.34 10.39 20.45
CA CYS A 604 0.85 11.70 20.89
C CYS A 604 1.57 11.60 22.24
N THR A 605 1.02 10.82 23.17
CA THR A 605 1.64 10.56 24.47
C THR A 605 3.03 9.94 24.30
N ALA A 606 3.15 8.95 23.41
CA ALA A 606 4.42 8.30 23.11
C ALA A 606 5.43 9.26 22.46
N MET A 607 5.00 10.10 21.51
CA MET A 607 5.87 11.10 20.89
C MET A 607 6.42 12.12 21.88
N PHE A 608 5.58 12.62 22.78
CA PHE A 608 6.02 13.55 23.81
C PHE A 608 7.00 12.89 24.78
N ALA A 609 6.74 11.65 25.21
CA ALA A 609 7.68 10.89 26.04
C ALA A 609 9.04 10.72 25.36
N CYS A 610 9.05 10.31 24.09
CA CYS A 610 10.25 10.14 23.29
C CYS A 610 11.05 11.45 23.17
N ALA A 611 10.39 12.55 22.81
CA ALA A 611 11.02 13.86 22.70
C ALA A 611 11.55 14.38 24.04
N PHE A 612 10.79 14.22 25.13
CA PHE A 612 11.24 14.59 26.48
C PHE A 612 12.50 13.82 26.88
N SER A 613 12.54 12.50 26.65
CA SER A 613 13.72 11.69 26.91
C SER A 613 14.95 12.20 26.13
N ARG A 614 14.79 12.43 24.83
CA ARG A 614 15.87 12.99 23.98
C ARG A 614 16.35 14.35 24.47
N GLY A 615 15.42 15.23 24.87
CA GLY A 615 15.75 16.53 25.45
C GLY A 615 16.53 16.43 26.76
N ILE A 616 16.23 15.45 27.61
CA ILE A 616 16.96 15.19 28.84
C ILE A 616 18.37 14.66 28.54
N ARG A 617 18.46 13.59 27.74
CA ARG A 617 19.74 12.92 27.40
C ARG A 617 20.75 13.84 26.74
N ASN A 618 20.27 14.80 25.95
CA ASN A 618 21.11 15.73 25.21
C ASN A 618 21.28 17.10 25.91
N GLY A 619 20.78 17.27 27.15
CA GLY A 619 20.96 18.51 27.93
C GLY A 619 20.25 19.72 27.33
N TRP A 620 19.11 19.52 26.67
CA TRP A 620 18.38 20.59 26.01
C TRP A 620 17.53 21.43 26.97
N TYR A 621 17.10 20.88 28.10
CA TYR A 621 16.30 21.59 29.10
C TYR A 621 17.18 22.35 30.11
N HIS A 622 16.75 23.55 30.48
CA HIS A 622 17.37 24.29 31.59
C HIS A 622 17.16 23.60 32.94
N ASP A 623 15.94 23.11 33.18
CA ASP A 623 15.61 22.20 34.27
C ASP A 623 15.01 20.92 33.68
N PRO A 624 15.74 19.79 33.67
CA PRO A 624 15.26 18.54 33.10
C PRO A 624 14.26 17.80 34.00
N SER A 625 14.12 18.17 35.28
CA SER A 625 13.37 17.40 36.27
C SER A 625 11.87 17.25 35.94
N PRO A 626 11.14 18.32 35.55
CA PRO A 626 9.73 18.22 35.18
C PRO A 626 9.50 17.33 33.96
N TYR A 627 10.40 17.43 32.97
CA TYR A 627 10.31 16.63 31.74
C TYR A 627 10.67 15.17 31.98
N ARG A 628 11.60 14.87 32.90
CA ARG A 628 11.90 13.50 33.33
C ARG A 628 10.68 12.87 33.97
N GLN A 629 10.04 13.57 34.91
CA GLN A 629 8.83 13.07 35.55
C GLN A 629 7.67 12.92 34.55
N GLY A 630 7.55 13.86 33.60
CA GLY A 630 6.57 13.79 32.51
C GLY A 630 6.78 12.58 31.61
N CYS A 631 8.02 12.31 31.19
CA CYS A 631 8.38 11.13 30.38
C CYS A 631 8.07 9.82 31.11
N ILE A 632 8.45 9.70 32.39
CA ILE A 632 8.17 8.51 33.21
C ILE A 632 6.66 8.30 33.29
N ARG A 633 5.89 9.33 33.67
CA ARG A 633 4.43 9.25 33.78
C ARG A 633 3.76 8.88 32.46
N ALA A 634 4.25 9.41 31.34
CA ALA A 634 3.73 9.08 30.02
C ALA A 634 3.94 7.60 29.68
N CYS A 635 5.13 7.03 29.97
CA CYS A 635 5.39 5.61 29.72
C CYS A 635 4.58 4.70 30.66
N GLU A 636 4.45 5.06 31.94
CA GLU A 636 3.56 4.34 32.88
C GLU A 636 2.10 4.42 32.44
N GLY A 637 1.65 5.59 31.98
CA GLY A 637 0.31 5.79 31.40
C GLY A 637 0.08 4.89 30.18
N LEU A 638 1.05 4.82 29.26
CA LEU A 638 0.98 3.95 28.08
C LEU A 638 0.90 2.47 28.46
N LYS A 639 1.79 1.99 29.35
CA LYS A 639 1.73 0.60 29.84
C LYS A 639 0.39 0.29 30.51
N LYS A 640 -0.18 1.27 31.23
CA LYS A 640 -1.43 1.09 31.95
C LYS A 640 -2.67 1.13 31.05
N MET A 641 -2.71 2.02 30.06
CA MET A 641 -3.92 2.38 29.31
C MET A 641 -3.91 1.93 27.85
N ALA A 642 -2.72 1.74 27.27
CA ALA A 642 -2.53 1.53 25.83
C ALA A 642 -2.02 0.13 25.47
N ILE A 643 -1.47 -0.63 26.41
CA ILE A 643 -0.83 -1.92 26.13
C ILE A 643 -1.46 -3.00 27.00
N ASP A 644 -1.93 -4.08 26.38
CA ASP A 644 -2.40 -5.26 27.10
C ASP A 644 -1.43 -6.44 27.06
N VAL A 645 -1.69 -7.44 27.90
CA VAL A 645 -0.89 -8.67 28.02
C VAL A 645 -0.87 -9.53 26.75
N ASP A 646 -1.81 -9.32 25.83
CA ASP A 646 -1.86 -10.00 24.53
C ASP A 646 -1.08 -9.22 23.44
N GLY A 647 -0.45 -8.11 23.83
CA GLY A 647 0.36 -7.25 22.98
C GLY A 647 -0.44 -6.24 22.16
N HIS A 648 -1.75 -6.10 22.40
CA HIS A 648 -2.55 -5.13 21.65
C HIS A 648 -2.18 -3.70 22.01
N VAL A 649 -2.36 -2.81 21.02
CA VAL A 649 -2.17 -1.38 21.17
C VAL A 649 -3.52 -0.66 21.07
N TRP A 650 -3.90 -0.01 22.18
CA TRP A 650 -5.16 0.71 22.37
C TRP A 650 -4.97 2.22 22.31
N GLY A 651 -6.08 2.96 22.09
CA GLY A 651 -6.11 4.42 22.19
C GLY A 651 -5.38 5.15 21.06
N VAL A 652 -5.08 4.48 19.96
CA VAL A 652 -4.45 5.08 18.79
C VAL A 652 -5.53 5.58 17.84
N CYS A 653 -5.55 6.88 17.64
CA CYS A 653 -6.46 7.57 16.73
C CYS A 653 -6.24 7.09 15.27
N ARG A 654 -7.31 6.76 14.52
CA ARG A 654 -7.17 6.39 13.09
C ARG A 654 -6.68 7.56 12.22
N GLY A 655 -6.31 7.30 10.96
CA GLY A 655 -5.96 8.35 9.99
C GLY A 655 -7.02 9.47 9.91
N SER A 656 -6.57 10.72 9.87
CA SER A 656 -7.42 11.91 10.03
C SER A 656 -7.57 12.66 8.71
N GLU A 657 -8.76 13.19 8.49
CA GLU A 657 -8.98 14.37 7.64
C GLU A 657 -8.70 15.64 8.47
N PHE A 658 -9.26 16.79 8.11
CA PHE A 658 -9.24 17.97 8.98
C PHE A 658 -10.61 18.62 9.16
N SER A 659 -10.74 19.37 10.24
CA SER A 659 -11.95 20.15 10.53
C SER A 659 -11.60 21.40 11.33
N CYS A 660 -12.42 22.44 11.20
CA CYS A 660 -12.40 23.59 12.10
C CYS A 660 -13.18 23.34 13.41
N SER A 661 -13.66 22.11 13.63
CA SER A 661 -14.40 21.71 14.84
C SER A 661 -13.58 20.76 15.70
N LYS A 662 -13.32 21.13 16.96
CA LYS A 662 -12.72 20.22 17.95
C LYS A 662 -13.56 18.94 18.18
N HIS A 663 -14.88 19.02 18.00
CA HIS A 663 -15.79 17.88 18.20
C HIS A 663 -15.60 16.80 17.13
N TYR A 664 -15.20 17.17 15.90
CA TYR A 664 -14.79 16.19 14.90
C TYR A 664 -13.64 15.31 15.44
N TYR A 665 -12.59 15.95 15.96
CA TYR A 665 -11.44 15.23 16.50
C TYR A 665 -11.78 14.42 17.75
N ALA A 666 -12.57 14.98 18.66
CA ALA A 666 -12.88 14.35 19.94
C ALA A 666 -13.93 13.23 19.85
N GLU A 667 -14.90 13.32 18.93
CA GLU A 667 -16.10 12.47 18.94
C GLU A 667 -16.25 11.62 17.68
N GLN A 668 -15.67 12.02 16.54
CA GLN A 668 -15.85 11.34 15.25
C GLN A 668 -14.57 10.64 14.77
N LEU A 669 -13.42 11.24 15.04
CA LEU A 669 -12.10 10.66 14.79
C LEU A 669 -11.69 9.75 15.93
N LEU A 670 -12.33 8.58 15.98
CA LEU A 670 -12.18 7.60 17.06
C LEU A 670 -10.98 6.67 16.87
N PRO A 671 -10.46 6.09 17.96
CA PRO A 671 -9.32 5.18 17.91
C PRO A 671 -9.65 3.84 17.26
N ARG A 672 -8.64 3.22 16.66
CA ARG A 672 -8.65 1.86 16.11
C ARG A 672 -7.65 0.99 16.88
N LEU A 673 -8.04 -0.25 17.16
CA LEU A 673 -7.18 -1.24 17.81
C LEU A 673 -6.05 -1.64 16.87
N ASP A 674 -4.83 -1.78 17.40
CA ASP A 674 -3.62 -2.18 16.67
C ASP A 674 -3.34 -1.29 15.45
N ASP A 675 -3.64 0.00 15.58
CA ASP A 675 -3.44 0.96 14.50
C ASP A 675 -1.94 1.31 14.34
N THR A 676 -1.43 1.17 13.12
CA THR A 676 0.00 1.32 12.77
C THR A 676 0.56 2.71 13.01
N HIS A 677 -0.29 3.73 13.16
CA HIS A 677 0.17 5.08 13.53
C HIS A 677 0.80 5.12 14.94
N GLY A 678 0.44 4.17 15.81
CA GLY A 678 0.84 4.16 17.22
C GLY A 678 1.87 3.09 17.59
N ILE A 679 1.87 1.93 16.92
CA ILE A 679 2.69 0.77 17.30
C ILE A 679 4.18 1.15 17.40
N GLY A 680 4.75 1.67 16.32
CA GLY A 680 6.17 2.02 16.29
C GLY A 680 6.55 3.11 17.27
N ILE A 681 5.71 4.13 17.42
CA ILE A 681 6.06 5.28 18.26
C ILE A 681 5.95 4.96 19.76
N ILE A 682 5.05 4.05 20.15
CA ILE A 682 4.99 3.50 21.51
C ILE A 682 6.24 2.67 21.80
N LEU A 683 6.67 1.81 20.87
CA LEU A 683 7.94 1.08 21.00
C LEU A 683 9.13 2.03 21.17
N LEU A 684 9.20 3.10 20.38
CA LEU A 684 10.23 4.14 20.51
C LEU A 684 10.20 4.82 21.88
N ALA A 685 9.02 5.13 22.41
CA ALA A 685 8.88 5.73 23.73
C ALA A 685 9.41 4.81 24.84
N LEU A 686 9.09 3.51 24.79
CA LEU A 686 9.60 2.51 25.73
C LEU A 686 11.14 2.40 25.64
N CYS A 687 11.69 2.34 24.43
CA CYS A 687 13.14 2.31 24.21
C CYS A 687 13.82 3.58 24.76
N GLU A 688 13.27 4.76 24.49
CA GLU A 688 13.79 6.03 25.01
C GLU A 688 13.64 6.18 26.52
N ARG A 689 12.63 5.56 27.14
CA ARG A 689 12.48 5.52 28.60
C ARG A 689 13.58 4.70 29.25
N MET A 690 13.91 3.53 28.72
CA MET A 690 15.00 2.68 29.26
C MET A 690 16.36 3.36 29.16
N LYS A 691 16.56 4.17 28.12
CA LYS A 691 17.74 5.01 27.89
C LYS A 691 17.94 6.15 28.92
N LEU A 692 17.02 6.35 29.88
CA LEU A 692 17.09 7.35 30.96
C LEU A 692 17.49 6.79 32.33
N ASP A 693 17.40 5.47 32.49
CA ASP A 693 17.91 4.73 33.66
C ASP A 693 19.41 4.50 33.50
#